data_AF-A0A497TNK6-F1
#
_entry.id   AF-A0A497TNK6-F1
#
_cell.length_a   1.000
_cell.length_b   1.000
_cell.length_c   1.000
_cell.angle_alpha   90.00
_cell.angle_beta   90.00
_cell.angle_gamma   90.00
#
_symmetry.space_group_name_H-M   'P 1'
#
loop_
_entity.id
_entity.type
_entity.pdbx_description
1 polymer ?
#
loop_
_entity_poly.entity_id
_entity_poly.type
_entity_poly.pdbx_seq_one_letter_code
_entity_poly.pdbx_strand_id
1 'polypeptide(L)'
;MKITRIFGGFFALLMMIGSVRAELTIATASKDGAYYPVGKAIAALLAEEIPINVEVSDGSVDNIKLLLARKRDLAIVQSDILHRAKDAGSEDNLQQFSDEIGDIRSLLSLFPEYIQIVVRKDSVIRSLLKLHGKRLYIGLPDSGTRYNAEDLLHALGINGQQFTEVTYIEDVRSKLNQPDLAEEISRILGPEQQALSTTIALKLLKAGHLDAVFSTSGRLIGGPELRHLPFKNKLAPVLRQQFEYYGLTPVEIPGEGTIPLLFTRANLVARSPESVQGLSDSDAELIVRKIHENQLGLGKLVSSNLDFFFGDRMVRRMTHNIHPGAENYFRSRNMLPHVSPWEYVIIVLLVFIGLTIIFAKAARNTKFVVWLLQMRPVTSLYSEQSWFKRIWDVYLKLTCATAPRIWSWLFAITAVTVIYSIRLIEKTHSIANDVENPFSGTGFLDGAVWLLTFAITGFNQDIYPNTPFAKFLAVLVPVLGIILTLYILITKTYSADREKELQARGISFPQFNNHIVICGWNDRVPNLLKDLTSTASPLPSSGKVVVIADHDADKPLEGLGLEGKRVAYMRGRSSDYKILEDVRIEHAIGAIVVAGQKKIEDNNYRSILTCTAIRGSLRSLPEERVPKGDFRPDDFPIIAELYFEENRHFFESSEVDKLVSLKSVSVRLISHAALNPGISELLIELMTFSTSQVAKLIPATEPEQWKKPIQVVDRTFSEVLQDLRKSDVLLLSAYEKSQPGLQDTKSDDIDFKESSPYHFGSEMDYKIKETDLLLVVRRNKKTVGGGKKFLRDHTSVSFDYANEVVLLIGNNWAGEEIAEVLSKHAKKVIQLVPLSKEDESNNAEHPEIVEEKKNITILRTNQRIDAQFYTKNRDRFSNVTRAVILGPSREDTDSMSEIFQDDQTIMHAKMLRRIADGDKQIFADGKHFHILAEMRYVDNLELFHHSGIDQPVPTNRLIEQCLAQMVFNRGVLSEFFLKAMSYSDKNKKGRLKRMSAMTLAKRIEMEVEGANYDELLRRCSGKDVQFVAIQPVKDSKIEDPVILNPADSHGKSHRLGRDDYVFVIVKPDDSGAT
;
A
#
# COMPACT_ATOMS: atom_id res chain seq x y z
N MET A 1 -70.47 -48.31 25.72
CA MET A 1 -69.69 -48.62 24.50
C MET A 1 -70.48 -49.40 23.43
N LYS A 2 -71.68 -48.94 23.03
CA LYS A 2 -72.42 -49.50 21.87
C LYS A 2 -73.09 -48.45 20.96
N ILE A 3 -72.94 -47.14 21.24
CA ILE A 3 -73.54 -46.06 20.44
C ILE A 3 -72.51 -45.40 19.49
N THR A 4 -71.21 -45.52 19.76
CA THR A 4 -70.14 -44.92 18.95
C THR A 4 -69.81 -45.67 17.65
N ARG A 5 -70.24 -46.94 17.52
CA ARG A 5 -69.99 -47.75 16.30
C ARG A 5 -71.03 -47.57 15.20
N ILE A 6 -72.23 -47.06 15.53
CA ILE A 6 -73.30 -46.80 14.54
C ILE A 6 -73.08 -45.44 13.86
N PHE A 7 -72.51 -44.45 14.57
CA PHE A 7 -72.14 -43.15 13.98
C PHE A 7 -70.91 -43.22 13.06
N GLY A 8 -69.93 -44.08 13.37
CA GLY A 8 -68.75 -44.25 12.50
C GLY A 8 -69.06 -44.88 11.14
N GLY A 9 -70.06 -45.77 11.08
CA GLY A 9 -70.53 -46.38 9.82
C GLY A 9 -71.35 -45.44 8.94
N PHE A 10 -72.12 -44.54 9.55
CA PHE A 10 -72.92 -43.54 8.82
C PHE A 10 -72.05 -42.39 8.26
N PHE A 11 -70.98 -42.03 8.98
CA PHE A 11 -70.03 -41.00 8.53
C PHE A 11 -69.10 -41.50 7.41
N ALA A 12 -68.71 -42.79 7.44
CA ALA A 12 -67.92 -43.41 6.37
C ALA A 12 -68.74 -43.63 5.08
N LEU A 13 -70.06 -43.81 5.18
CA LEU A 13 -70.95 -43.93 4.02
C LEU A 13 -71.22 -42.55 3.36
N LEU A 14 -71.23 -41.46 4.14
CA LEU A 14 -71.35 -40.08 3.65
C LEU A 14 -70.05 -39.57 2.98
N MET A 15 -68.88 -40.07 3.39
CA MET A 15 -67.60 -39.78 2.73
C MET A 15 -67.32 -40.61 1.46
N MET A 16 -68.17 -41.61 1.18
CA MET A 16 -68.15 -42.41 -0.06
C MET A 16 -69.11 -41.90 -1.13
N ILE A 17 -69.70 -40.70 -0.95
CA ILE A 17 -70.17 -39.90 -2.09
C ILE A 17 -68.94 -39.17 -2.59
N GLY A 18 -68.13 -39.84 -3.40
CA GLY A 18 -67.16 -39.15 -4.24
C GLY A 18 -67.93 -38.09 -5.00
N SER A 19 -67.61 -36.82 -4.77
CA SER A 19 -68.16 -35.73 -5.56
C SER A 19 -67.84 -36.06 -7.01
N VAL A 20 -68.83 -36.50 -7.77
CA VAL A 20 -68.73 -36.56 -9.23
C VAL A 20 -68.48 -35.11 -9.62
N ARG A 21 -67.21 -34.78 -9.90
CA ARG A 21 -66.85 -33.45 -10.40
C ARG A 21 -67.71 -33.21 -11.64
N ALA A 22 -68.40 -32.07 -11.66
CA ALA A 22 -69.20 -31.71 -12.81
C ALA A 22 -68.30 -31.70 -14.04
N GLU A 23 -68.78 -32.34 -15.11
CA GLU A 23 -68.11 -32.32 -16.41
C GLU A 23 -68.12 -30.90 -16.94
N LEU A 24 -66.92 -30.30 -17.12
CA LEU A 24 -66.81 -28.95 -17.64
C LEU A 24 -66.90 -28.99 -19.17
N THR A 25 -67.42 -27.93 -19.77
CA THR A 25 -67.46 -27.80 -21.23
C THR A 25 -66.68 -26.58 -21.70
N ILE A 26 -65.74 -26.79 -22.64
CA ILE A 26 -65.03 -25.72 -23.35
C ILE A 26 -65.75 -25.41 -24.66
N ALA A 27 -66.21 -24.17 -24.81
CA ALA A 27 -66.65 -23.62 -26.09
C ALA A 27 -65.44 -23.18 -26.93
N THR A 28 -65.39 -23.64 -28.18
CA THR A 28 -64.22 -23.44 -29.07
C THR A 28 -64.56 -22.65 -30.32
N ALA A 29 -64.57 -23.26 -31.50
CA ALA A 29 -64.97 -22.65 -32.76
C ALA A 29 -65.37 -23.79 -33.71
N SER A 30 -65.36 -23.53 -35.02
CA SER A 30 -65.56 -24.58 -36.02
C SER A 30 -64.60 -25.77 -35.81
N LYS A 31 -65.02 -26.99 -36.20
CA LYS A 31 -64.17 -28.21 -36.08
C LYS A 31 -62.83 -28.08 -36.80
N ASP A 32 -62.79 -27.25 -37.84
CA ASP A 32 -61.65 -27.05 -38.72
C ASP A 32 -60.78 -25.84 -38.31
N GLY A 33 -61.23 -25.02 -37.36
CA GLY A 33 -60.51 -23.85 -36.84
C GLY A 33 -59.48 -24.21 -35.75
N ALA A 34 -58.64 -23.24 -35.36
CA ALA A 34 -57.54 -23.46 -34.40
C ALA A 34 -58.01 -23.75 -32.96
N TYR A 35 -59.21 -23.29 -32.56
CA TYR A 35 -59.68 -23.40 -31.18
C TYR A 35 -60.11 -24.83 -30.81
N TYR A 36 -60.74 -25.56 -31.73
CA TYR A 36 -61.21 -26.92 -31.48
C TYR A 36 -60.08 -27.92 -31.14
N PRO A 37 -58.97 -28.01 -31.90
CA PRO A 37 -57.86 -28.90 -31.55
C PRO A 37 -57.12 -28.44 -30.28
N VAL A 38 -57.04 -27.13 -30.02
CA VAL A 38 -56.48 -26.61 -28.76
C VAL A 38 -57.36 -26.99 -27.58
N GLY A 39 -58.68 -26.84 -27.69
CA GLY A 39 -59.64 -27.29 -26.67
C GLY A 39 -59.54 -28.79 -26.40
N LYS A 40 -59.40 -29.63 -27.43
CA LYS A 40 -59.15 -31.07 -27.28
C LYS A 40 -57.82 -31.38 -26.60
N ALA A 41 -56.77 -30.64 -26.89
CA ALA A 41 -55.48 -30.82 -26.23
C ALA A 41 -55.54 -30.42 -24.75
N ILE A 42 -56.25 -29.35 -24.41
CA ILE A 42 -56.51 -28.93 -23.02
C ILE A 42 -57.35 -30.00 -22.30
N ALA A 43 -58.42 -30.50 -22.93
CA ALA A 43 -59.26 -31.55 -22.37
C ALA A 43 -58.48 -32.85 -22.14
N ALA A 44 -57.63 -33.27 -23.10
CA ALA A 44 -56.78 -34.45 -22.96
C ALA A 44 -55.73 -34.27 -21.85
N LEU A 45 -55.19 -33.06 -21.68
CA LEU A 45 -54.24 -32.74 -20.62
C LEU A 45 -54.86 -32.82 -19.22
N LEU A 46 -56.17 -32.56 -19.12
CA LEU A 46 -56.91 -32.50 -17.86
C LEU A 46 -57.77 -33.73 -17.58
N ALA A 47 -57.87 -34.67 -18.52
CA ALA A 47 -58.80 -35.80 -18.52
C ALA A 47 -58.76 -36.67 -17.25
N GLU A 48 -57.59 -36.81 -16.61
CA GLU A 48 -57.42 -37.59 -15.38
C GLU A 48 -57.93 -36.88 -14.11
N GLU A 49 -58.10 -35.56 -14.16
CA GLU A 49 -58.38 -34.73 -12.98
C GLU A 49 -59.75 -34.02 -13.06
N ILE A 50 -60.10 -33.54 -14.25
CA ILE A 50 -61.36 -32.86 -14.57
C ILE A 50 -61.83 -33.39 -15.94
N PRO A 51 -62.98 -34.08 -16.02
CA PRO A 51 -63.56 -34.45 -17.30
C PRO A 51 -64.01 -33.17 -18.02
N ILE A 52 -63.51 -32.97 -19.25
CA ILE A 52 -63.82 -31.80 -20.07
C ILE A 52 -64.37 -32.21 -21.43
N ASN A 53 -65.57 -31.75 -21.74
CA ASN A 53 -66.15 -31.81 -23.07
C ASN A 53 -65.73 -30.61 -23.91
N VAL A 54 -65.51 -30.85 -25.21
CA VAL A 54 -65.11 -29.81 -26.16
C VAL A 54 -66.20 -29.65 -27.20
N GLU A 55 -66.79 -28.47 -27.22
CA GLU A 55 -67.91 -28.16 -28.11
C GLU A 55 -67.53 -27.10 -29.14
N VAL A 56 -68.10 -27.25 -30.33
CA VAL A 56 -67.95 -26.29 -31.43
C VAL A 56 -68.97 -25.17 -31.32
N SER A 57 -68.58 -23.99 -31.78
CA SER A 57 -69.37 -22.76 -31.75
C SER A 57 -69.08 -21.93 -33.00
N ASP A 58 -69.79 -20.81 -33.16
CA ASP A 58 -69.56 -19.87 -34.26
C ASP A 58 -68.36 -18.92 -34.02
N GLY A 59 -67.63 -19.05 -32.90
CA GLY A 59 -66.40 -18.31 -32.59
C GLY A 59 -66.48 -17.44 -31.34
N SER A 60 -65.56 -16.47 -31.20
CA SER A 60 -65.35 -15.67 -29.97
C SER A 60 -66.60 -14.97 -29.44
N VAL A 61 -67.43 -14.38 -30.32
CA VAL A 61 -68.66 -13.69 -29.90
C VAL A 61 -69.71 -14.68 -29.39
N ASP A 62 -69.89 -15.81 -30.09
CA ASP A 62 -70.79 -16.88 -29.65
C ASP A 62 -70.31 -17.55 -28.35
N ASN A 63 -69.00 -17.68 -28.18
CA ASN A 63 -68.40 -18.18 -26.94
C ASN A 63 -68.72 -17.30 -25.72
N ILE A 64 -68.67 -15.97 -25.89
CA ILE A 64 -69.10 -15.03 -24.84
C ILE A 64 -70.60 -15.24 -24.55
N LYS A 65 -71.45 -15.32 -25.59
CA LYS A 65 -72.89 -15.60 -25.44
C LYS A 65 -73.13 -16.89 -24.64
N LEU A 66 -72.43 -17.97 -24.98
CA LEU A 66 -72.57 -19.29 -24.36
C LEU A 66 -72.11 -19.31 -22.89
N LEU A 67 -71.03 -18.59 -22.55
CA LEU A 67 -70.55 -18.44 -21.18
C LEU A 67 -71.53 -17.64 -20.31
N LEU A 68 -72.03 -16.51 -20.82
CA LEU A 68 -72.98 -15.65 -20.10
C LEU A 68 -74.33 -16.36 -19.91
N ALA A 69 -74.80 -17.04 -20.96
CA ALA A 69 -76.03 -17.85 -20.96
C ALA A 69 -75.93 -19.15 -20.12
N ARG A 70 -74.81 -19.41 -19.44
CA ARG A 70 -74.57 -20.60 -18.58
C ARG A 70 -74.68 -21.92 -19.32
N LYS A 71 -74.41 -21.93 -20.62
CA LYS A 71 -74.42 -23.15 -21.43
C LYS A 71 -73.06 -23.84 -21.43
N ARG A 72 -71.98 -23.12 -21.11
CA ARG A 72 -70.59 -23.59 -21.14
C ARG A 72 -69.83 -23.02 -19.94
N ASP A 73 -68.79 -23.71 -19.50
CA ASP A 73 -68.02 -23.36 -18.29
C ASP A 73 -66.71 -22.62 -18.63
N LEU A 74 -66.13 -22.98 -19.76
CA LEU A 74 -64.88 -22.45 -20.30
C LEU A 74 -65.08 -22.04 -21.76
N ALA A 75 -64.33 -21.06 -22.24
CA ALA A 75 -64.26 -20.79 -23.67
C ALA A 75 -62.91 -20.20 -24.10
N ILE A 76 -62.59 -20.36 -25.38
CA ILE A 76 -61.47 -19.66 -26.01
C ILE A 76 -62.01 -18.41 -26.71
N VAL A 77 -61.50 -17.24 -26.35
CA VAL A 77 -62.01 -15.94 -26.83
C VAL A 77 -60.83 -15.04 -27.21
N GLN A 78 -60.93 -14.35 -28.34
CA GLN A 78 -59.91 -13.38 -28.76
C GLN A 78 -59.88 -12.15 -27.83
N SER A 79 -58.68 -11.66 -27.53
CA SER A 79 -58.45 -10.58 -26.56
C SER A 79 -59.09 -9.25 -26.93
N ASP A 80 -59.14 -8.93 -28.22
CA ASP A 80 -59.80 -7.75 -28.80
C ASP A 80 -61.31 -7.79 -28.63
N ILE A 81 -61.93 -8.95 -28.86
CA ILE A 81 -63.38 -9.16 -28.66
C ILE A 81 -63.73 -9.05 -27.18
N LEU A 82 -62.91 -9.63 -26.31
CA LEU A 82 -63.11 -9.57 -24.86
C LEU A 82 -62.97 -8.13 -24.32
N HIS A 83 -62.07 -7.33 -24.90
CA HIS A 83 -61.90 -5.93 -24.55
C HIS A 83 -63.06 -5.08 -25.09
N ARG A 84 -63.40 -5.24 -26.37
CA ARG A 84 -64.46 -4.48 -27.03
C ARG A 84 -65.82 -4.72 -26.39
N ALA A 85 -66.12 -5.97 -26.00
CA ALA A 85 -67.35 -6.28 -25.28
C ALA A 85 -67.49 -5.54 -23.94
N LYS A 86 -66.39 -5.10 -23.33
CA LYS A 86 -66.39 -4.28 -22.10
C LYS A 86 -66.70 -2.81 -22.37
N ASP A 87 -66.16 -2.26 -23.44
CA ASP A 87 -66.23 -0.83 -23.75
C ASP A 87 -67.17 -0.52 -24.93
N ALA A 88 -68.05 -1.46 -25.30
CA ALA A 88 -68.95 -1.38 -26.45
C ALA A 88 -69.97 -0.22 -26.28
N GLY A 89 -69.99 0.69 -27.28
CA GLY A 89 -70.95 1.78 -27.36
C GLY A 89 -72.30 1.37 -27.98
N SER A 90 -73.24 2.32 -28.07
CA SER A 90 -74.62 2.06 -28.50
C SER A 90 -74.83 1.56 -29.93
N GLU A 91 -73.78 1.61 -30.76
CA GLU A 91 -73.81 1.22 -32.17
C GLU A 91 -73.05 -0.10 -32.43
N ASP A 92 -72.49 -0.73 -31.39
CA ASP A 92 -71.72 -1.97 -31.50
C ASP A 92 -72.61 -3.19 -31.17
N ASN A 93 -72.58 -4.22 -32.02
CA ASN A 93 -73.30 -5.48 -31.81
C ASN A 93 -72.85 -6.20 -30.52
N LEU A 94 -71.70 -5.85 -29.96
CA LEU A 94 -71.19 -6.36 -28.69
C LEU A 94 -71.76 -5.64 -27.46
N GLN A 95 -72.54 -4.57 -27.62
CA GLN A 95 -73.14 -3.86 -26.49
C GLN A 95 -74.05 -4.75 -25.65
N GLN A 96 -74.67 -5.77 -26.26
CA GLN A 96 -75.49 -6.74 -25.55
C GLN A 96 -74.73 -7.48 -24.41
N PHE A 97 -73.40 -7.40 -24.37
CA PHE A 97 -72.57 -7.99 -23.33
C PHE A 97 -72.06 -6.99 -22.30
N SER A 98 -72.13 -5.68 -22.52
CA SER A 98 -71.39 -4.69 -21.72
C SER A 98 -71.68 -4.75 -20.22
N ASP A 99 -72.93 -5.05 -19.85
CA ASP A 99 -73.37 -5.11 -18.46
C ASP A 99 -73.00 -6.43 -17.77
N GLU A 100 -72.92 -7.52 -18.53
CA GLU A 100 -72.70 -8.88 -18.02
C GLU A 100 -71.27 -9.40 -18.22
N ILE A 101 -70.46 -8.77 -19.08
CA ILE A 101 -69.09 -9.20 -19.38
C ILE A 101 -68.18 -9.21 -18.15
N GLY A 102 -68.54 -8.44 -17.11
CA GLY A 102 -67.91 -8.47 -15.79
C GLY A 102 -68.03 -9.80 -15.06
N ASP A 103 -68.89 -10.72 -15.52
CA ASP A 103 -68.99 -12.10 -15.04
C ASP A 103 -67.98 -13.05 -15.72
N ILE A 104 -67.16 -12.59 -16.66
CA ILE A 104 -66.10 -13.40 -17.28
C ILE A 104 -64.76 -13.12 -16.59
N ARG A 105 -63.89 -14.11 -16.51
CA ARG A 105 -62.51 -14.00 -16.01
C ARG A 105 -61.57 -14.71 -16.96
N SER A 106 -60.42 -14.10 -17.23
CA SER A 106 -59.37 -14.73 -18.02
C SER A 106 -58.53 -15.66 -17.16
N LEU A 107 -58.24 -16.86 -17.67
CA LEU A 107 -57.35 -17.83 -17.03
C LEU A 107 -55.91 -17.63 -17.50
N LEU A 108 -55.68 -17.56 -18.81
CA LEU A 108 -54.37 -17.32 -19.43
C LEU A 108 -54.50 -16.98 -20.92
N SER A 109 -53.48 -16.35 -21.50
CA SER A 109 -53.31 -16.28 -22.97
C SER A 109 -52.60 -17.53 -23.50
N LEU A 110 -53.18 -18.15 -24.52
CA LEU A 110 -52.73 -19.41 -25.11
C LEU A 110 -51.69 -19.19 -26.21
N PHE A 111 -52.03 -18.42 -27.25
CA PHE A 111 -51.18 -18.19 -28.43
C PHE A 111 -51.55 -16.86 -29.12
N PRO A 112 -50.64 -16.26 -29.92
CA PRO A 112 -50.94 -15.09 -30.73
C PRO A 112 -51.74 -15.47 -31.98
N GLU A 113 -52.70 -14.62 -32.32
CA GLU A 113 -53.50 -14.66 -33.54
C GLU A 113 -53.10 -13.48 -34.42
N TYR A 114 -52.25 -13.77 -35.40
CA TYR A 114 -51.68 -12.75 -36.27
C TYR A 114 -52.70 -12.22 -37.27
N ILE A 115 -52.76 -10.90 -37.38
CA ILE A 115 -53.59 -10.20 -38.36
C ILE A 115 -52.76 -10.01 -39.61
N GLN A 116 -53.27 -10.51 -40.72
CA GLN A 116 -52.57 -10.53 -42.00
C GLN A 116 -53.51 -10.18 -43.14
N ILE A 117 -52.97 -9.53 -44.16
CA ILE A 117 -53.74 -9.13 -45.34
C ILE A 117 -53.08 -9.71 -46.56
N VAL A 118 -53.87 -10.45 -47.33
CA VAL A 118 -53.40 -11.18 -48.49
C VAL A 118 -54.07 -10.68 -49.76
N VAL A 119 -53.28 -10.66 -50.82
CA VAL A 119 -53.75 -10.46 -52.19
C VAL A 119 -53.16 -11.53 -53.10
N ARG A 120 -53.73 -11.74 -54.28
CA ARG A 120 -53.08 -12.59 -55.29
C ARG A 120 -51.70 -12.05 -55.64
N LYS A 121 -50.74 -12.93 -55.90
CA LYS A 121 -49.35 -12.55 -56.23
C LYS A 121 -49.26 -11.69 -57.51
N ASP A 122 -50.14 -11.94 -58.47
CA ASP A 122 -50.29 -11.17 -59.71
C ASP A 122 -51.05 -9.85 -59.52
N SER A 123 -51.58 -9.57 -58.33
CA SER A 123 -52.31 -8.33 -58.05
C SER A 123 -51.39 -7.10 -58.12
N VAL A 124 -51.95 -6.02 -58.69
CA VAL A 124 -51.36 -4.68 -58.70
C VAL A 124 -51.43 -3.99 -57.32
N ILE A 125 -52.18 -4.55 -56.37
CA ILE A 125 -52.27 -4.08 -55.00
C ILE A 125 -50.97 -4.49 -54.27
N ARG A 126 -50.20 -3.49 -53.84
CA ARG A 126 -48.90 -3.67 -53.14
C ARG A 126 -48.81 -2.93 -51.82
N SER A 127 -49.88 -2.26 -51.38
CA SER A 127 -49.91 -1.50 -50.13
C SER A 127 -51.34 -1.34 -49.64
N LEU A 128 -51.50 -1.17 -48.33
CA LEU A 128 -52.79 -1.00 -47.66
C LEU A 128 -53.61 0.19 -48.18
N LEU A 129 -52.94 1.28 -48.58
CA LEU A 129 -53.59 2.46 -49.18
C LEU A 129 -54.32 2.16 -50.50
N LYS A 130 -54.00 1.04 -51.18
CA LYS A 130 -54.63 0.66 -52.46
C LYS A 130 -55.88 -0.21 -52.29
N LEU A 131 -56.34 -0.41 -51.05
CA LEU A 131 -57.57 -1.15 -50.73
C LEU A 131 -58.84 -0.33 -51.01
N HIS A 132 -58.73 1.00 -51.12
CA HIS A 132 -59.85 1.89 -51.47
C HIS A 132 -60.47 1.53 -52.83
N GLY A 133 -61.79 1.43 -52.85
CA GLY A 133 -62.62 1.04 -53.99
C GLY A 133 -62.44 -0.41 -54.45
N LYS A 134 -61.79 -1.26 -53.65
CA LYS A 134 -61.58 -2.68 -54.00
C LYS A 134 -62.63 -3.58 -53.38
N ARG A 135 -62.72 -4.78 -53.92
CA ARG A 135 -63.54 -5.87 -53.38
C ARG A 135 -62.77 -6.54 -52.26
N LEU A 136 -63.28 -6.48 -51.04
CA LEU A 136 -62.63 -7.03 -49.85
C LEU A 136 -63.51 -8.12 -49.25
N TYR A 137 -62.87 -9.23 -48.87
CA TYR A 137 -63.46 -10.18 -47.93
C TYR A 137 -62.93 -9.83 -46.55
N ILE A 138 -63.85 -9.50 -45.65
CA ILE A 138 -63.51 -9.00 -44.31
C ILE A 138 -63.97 -9.97 -43.21
N GLY A 139 -64.32 -11.21 -43.54
CA GLY A 139 -64.83 -12.18 -42.57
C GLY A 139 -66.36 -12.17 -42.43
N LEU A 140 -66.88 -13.21 -41.78
CA LEU A 140 -68.32 -13.40 -41.53
C LEU A 140 -68.85 -12.38 -40.50
N PRO A 141 -70.17 -12.07 -40.51
CA PRO A 141 -70.81 -11.34 -39.42
C PRO A 141 -70.46 -11.95 -38.06
N ASP A 142 -70.25 -11.09 -37.06
CA ASP A 142 -69.88 -11.45 -35.67
C ASP A 142 -68.55 -12.25 -35.50
N SER A 143 -67.71 -12.40 -36.54
CA SER A 143 -66.39 -13.05 -36.42
C SER A 143 -65.30 -12.07 -35.97
N GLY A 144 -64.28 -12.51 -35.22
CA GLY A 144 -63.19 -11.61 -34.85
C GLY A 144 -62.31 -11.16 -36.02
N THR A 145 -62.30 -11.92 -37.12
CA THR A 145 -61.71 -11.48 -38.39
C THR A 145 -62.39 -10.22 -38.93
N ARG A 146 -63.71 -10.10 -38.75
CA ARG A 146 -64.50 -8.91 -39.12
C ARG A 146 -64.12 -7.70 -38.29
N TYR A 147 -64.12 -7.83 -36.98
CA TYR A 147 -63.74 -6.75 -36.08
C TYR A 147 -62.29 -6.29 -36.30
N ASN A 148 -61.36 -7.21 -36.53
CA ASN A 148 -59.97 -6.88 -36.89
C ASN A 148 -59.85 -6.16 -38.24
N ALA A 149 -60.63 -6.58 -39.25
CA ALA A 149 -60.65 -5.91 -40.54
C ALA A 149 -61.26 -4.51 -40.45
N GLU A 150 -62.31 -4.33 -39.64
CA GLU A 150 -62.95 -3.03 -39.39
C GLU A 150 -62.02 -2.05 -38.68
N ASP A 151 -61.30 -2.47 -37.64
CA ASP A 151 -60.29 -1.64 -36.95
C ASP A 151 -59.22 -1.14 -37.90
N LEU A 152 -58.76 -2.03 -38.77
CA LEU A 152 -57.76 -1.70 -39.75
C LEU A 152 -58.30 -0.72 -40.79
N LEU A 153 -59.49 -0.97 -41.34
CA LEU A 153 -60.10 -0.09 -42.33
C LEU A 153 -60.39 1.28 -41.73
N HIS A 154 -60.86 1.34 -40.48
CA HIS A 154 -61.06 2.57 -39.73
C HIS A 154 -59.75 3.35 -39.53
N ALA A 155 -58.67 2.68 -39.11
CA ALA A 155 -57.35 3.32 -38.96
C ALA A 155 -56.75 3.78 -40.31
N LEU A 156 -57.16 3.18 -41.43
CA LEU A 156 -56.80 3.62 -42.78
C LEU A 156 -57.74 4.71 -43.33
N GLY A 157 -58.79 5.07 -42.61
CA GLY A 157 -59.80 6.04 -43.03
C GLY A 157 -60.72 5.55 -44.16
N ILE A 158 -60.88 4.22 -44.30
CA ILE A 158 -61.73 3.58 -45.32
C ILE A 158 -63.07 3.19 -44.68
N ASN A 159 -64.14 3.95 -44.95
CA ASN A 159 -65.47 3.71 -44.37
C ASN A 159 -66.43 3.01 -45.35
N GLY A 160 -67.57 2.50 -44.87
CA GLY A 160 -68.46 1.53 -45.55
C GLY A 160 -69.03 1.86 -46.95
N GLN A 161 -68.74 3.03 -47.53
CA GLN A 161 -69.06 3.36 -48.93
C GLN A 161 -67.83 3.31 -49.87
N GLN A 162 -66.64 3.04 -49.33
CA GLN A 162 -65.36 3.16 -50.03
C GLN A 162 -64.71 1.80 -50.34
N PHE A 163 -65.38 0.69 -50.09
CA PHE A 163 -65.00 -0.64 -50.59
C PHE A 163 -66.26 -1.45 -50.88
N THR A 164 -66.14 -2.50 -51.69
CA THR A 164 -67.25 -3.43 -51.96
C THR A 164 -67.03 -4.70 -51.15
N GLU A 165 -67.89 -4.94 -50.16
CA GLU A 165 -67.87 -6.19 -49.40
C GLU A 165 -68.26 -7.37 -50.31
N VAL A 166 -67.53 -8.47 -50.20
CA VAL A 166 -67.84 -9.72 -50.92
C VAL A 166 -68.61 -10.66 -49.98
N THR A 167 -69.93 -10.68 -50.10
CA THR A 167 -70.87 -11.53 -49.32
C THR A 167 -71.18 -12.89 -49.96
N TYR A 168 -70.61 -13.21 -51.13
CA TYR A 168 -70.89 -14.42 -51.95
C TYR A 168 -70.65 -15.78 -51.27
N ILE A 169 -70.26 -15.81 -49.98
CA ILE A 169 -69.92 -17.03 -49.24
C ILE A 169 -71.16 -17.69 -48.62
N GLU A 170 -72.14 -16.92 -48.13
CA GLU A 170 -73.35 -17.47 -47.49
C GLU A 170 -74.25 -18.21 -48.50
N ASP A 171 -74.45 -17.63 -49.69
CA ASP A 171 -75.31 -18.19 -50.73
C ASP A 171 -74.72 -19.47 -51.39
N VAL A 172 -73.44 -19.75 -51.16
CA VAL A 172 -72.76 -20.96 -51.63
C VAL A 172 -72.68 -22.03 -50.53
N ARG A 173 -72.59 -21.65 -49.26
CA ARG A 173 -72.62 -22.59 -48.11
C ARG A 173 -73.97 -23.28 -47.98
N SER A 174 -75.07 -22.57 -48.29
CA SER A 174 -76.42 -23.14 -48.37
C SER A 174 -76.61 -24.12 -49.53
N LYS A 175 -75.90 -23.91 -50.65
CA LYS A 175 -75.96 -24.74 -51.88
C LYS A 175 -74.99 -25.93 -51.88
N LEU A 176 -73.95 -25.93 -51.05
CA LEU A 176 -72.93 -27.00 -50.95
C LEU A 176 -73.36 -28.24 -50.14
N ASN A 177 -74.47 -28.16 -49.39
CA ASN A 177 -75.00 -29.30 -48.64
C ASN A 177 -75.81 -30.29 -49.51
N GLN A 178 -75.74 -30.18 -50.84
CA GLN A 178 -76.36 -31.11 -51.79
C GLN A 178 -75.29 -32.05 -52.40
N PRO A 179 -75.46 -33.39 -52.33
CA PRO A 179 -74.42 -34.36 -52.72
C PRO A 179 -74.01 -34.34 -54.20
N ASP A 180 -74.88 -33.93 -55.12
CA ASP A 180 -74.73 -34.20 -56.56
C ASP A 180 -74.04 -33.08 -57.36
N LEU A 181 -73.65 -31.97 -56.72
CA LEU A 181 -73.10 -30.80 -57.42
C LEU A 181 -71.61 -30.93 -57.77
N ALA A 182 -70.88 -31.87 -57.16
CA ALA A 182 -69.44 -32.05 -57.39
C ALA A 182 -69.10 -32.60 -58.78
N GLU A 183 -70.01 -33.39 -59.37
CA GLU A 183 -69.81 -34.05 -60.66
C GLU A 183 -70.22 -33.15 -61.84
N GLU A 184 -71.22 -32.29 -61.66
CA GLU A 184 -71.67 -31.31 -62.65
C GLU A 184 -70.66 -30.16 -62.86
N ILE A 185 -69.93 -29.78 -61.80
CA ILE A 185 -68.86 -28.76 -61.85
C ILE A 185 -67.62 -29.27 -62.62
N SER A 186 -67.36 -30.59 -62.64
CA SER A 186 -66.25 -31.18 -63.39
C SER A 186 -66.49 -31.23 -64.91
N ARG A 187 -67.75 -31.18 -65.36
CA ARG A 187 -68.11 -31.16 -66.80
C ARG A 187 -68.08 -29.78 -67.43
N ILE A 188 -68.26 -28.72 -66.66
CA ILE A 188 -68.41 -27.34 -67.17
C ILE A 188 -67.05 -26.67 -67.46
N LEU A 189 -65.97 -27.10 -66.80
CA LEU A 189 -64.68 -26.41 -66.81
C LEU A 189 -63.66 -27.16 -67.69
N GLY A 190 -63.66 -26.86 -68.99
CA GLY A 190 -62.62 -27.26 -69.94
C GLY A 190 -61.22 -26.65 -69.62
N PRO A 191 -60.16 -27.08 -70.33
CA PRO A 191 -58.77 -26.99 -69.86
C PRO A 191 -58.04 -25.64 -70.02
N GLU A 192 -58.73 -24.50 -70.20
CA GLU A 192 -58.07 -23.19 -70.27
C GLU A 192 -58.82 -22.14 -69.46
N GLN A 193 -58.18 -21.64 -68.39
CA GLN A 193 -58.02 -20.21 -68.03
C GLN A 193 -57.74 -19.99 -66.53
N GLN A 194 -56.94 -18.97 -66.25
CA GLN A 194 -56.39 -18.45 -64.99
C GLN A 194 -57.40 -18.05 -63.87
N ALA A 195 -58.55 -18.73 -63.76
CA ALA A 195 -59.49 -18.58 -62.64
C ALA A 195 -59.23 -19.58 -61.48
N LEU A 196 -58.17 -20.40 -61.59
CA LEU A 196 -57.89 -21.51 -60.68
C LEU A 196 -57.40 -21.05 -59.29
N SER A 197 -56.69 -19.92 -59.17
CA SER A 197 -56.15 -19.43 -57.88
C SER A 197 -57.22 -18.94 -56.91
N THR A 198 -58.24 -18.25 -57.43
CA THR A 198 -59.36 -17.73 -56.63
C THR A 198 -60.32 -18.85 -56.28
N THR A 199 -60.51 -19.82 -57.17
CA THR A 199 -61.39 -20.99 -56.94
C THR A 199 -60.77 -21.98 -55.94
N ILE A 200 -59.44 -22.14 -55.93
CA ILE A 200 -58.73 -22.95 -54.92
C ILE A 200 -58.72 -22.24 -53.56
N ALA A 201 -58.40 -20.93 -53.51
CA ALA A 201 -58.51 -20.14 -52.28
C ALA A 201 -59.94 -20.14 -51.72
N LEU A 202 -60.95 -20.01 -52.60
CA LEU A 202 -62.35 -20.13 -52.23
C LEU A 202 -62.74 -21.57 -51.86
N LYS A 203 -62.19 -22.63 -52.48
CA LYS A 203 -62.42 -24.03 -52.08
C LYS A 203 -61.86 -24.32 -50.69
N LEU A 204 -60.69 -23.76 -50.36
CA LEU A 204 -60.05 -23.89 -49.05
C LEU A 204 -60.78 -23.06 -47.96
N LEU A 205 -61.28 -21.86 -48.32
CA LEU A 205 -62.21 -21.09 -47.49
C LEU A 205 -63.58 -21.80 -47.31
N LYS A 206 -64.11 -22.45 -48.37
CA LYS A 206 -65.40 -23.16 -48.39
C LYS A 206 -65.38 -24.50 -47.65
N ALA A 207 -64.24 -25.16 -47.55
CA ALA A 207 -64.07 -26.43 -46.83
C ALA A 207 -63.76 -26.25 -45.33
N GLY A 208 -63.82 -25.02 -44.80
CA GLY A 208 -63.46 -24.74 -43.41
C GLY A 208 -61.94 -24.78 -43.13
N HIS A 209 -61.10 -25.04 -44.14
CA HIS A 209 -59.66 -25.22 -43.99
C HIS A 209 -58.83 -23.91 -43.97
N LEU A 210 -59.45 -22.73 -43.89
CA LEU A 210 -58.73 -21.45 -43.91
C LEU A 210 -59.27 -20.46 -42.86
N ASP A 211 -58.95 -20.70 -41.60
CA ASP A 211 -58.66 -19.62 -40.64
C ASP A 211 -57.17 -19.19 -40.71
N ALA A 212 -56.35 -19.88 -41.52
CA ALA A 212 -54.91 -19.65 -41.59
C ALA A 212 -54.33 -19.94 -42.98
N VAL A 213 -54.16 -18.90 -43.82
CA VAL A 213 -53.27 -18.96 -44.99
C VAL A 213 -51.80 -19.07 -44.52
N PHE A 214 -51.53 -18.82 -43.24
CA PHE A 214 -50.20 -18.82 -42.62
C PHE A 214 -50.23 -19.52 -41.26
N SER A 215 -49.13 -20.19 -40.87
CA SER A 215 -48.93 -20.69 -39.52
C SER A 215 -49.01 -19.53 -38.51
N THR A 216 -49.30 -19.83 -37.26
CA THR A 216 -49.14 -18.85 -36.17
C THR A 216 -47.65 -18.64 -35.81
N SER A 217 -46.72 -19.04 -36.66
CA SER A 217 -45.35 -18.50 -36.66
C SER A 217 -45.16 -17.43 -37.73
N GLY A 218 -46.26 -16.99 -38.38
CA GLY A 218 -46.26 -16.00 -39.45
C GLY A 218 -45.78 -16.54 -40.81
N ARG A 219 -45.68 -17.86 -41.02
CA ARG A 219 -45.21 -18.47 -42.28
C ARG A 219 -46.35 -18.91 -43.18
N LEU A 220 -46.29 -18.63 -44.47
CA LEU A 220 -47.33 -19.01 -45.44
C LEU A 220 -47.50 -20.54 -45.50
N ILE A 221 -48.69 -21.06 -45.23
CA ILE A 221 -49.08 -22.45 -45.44
C ILE A 221 -49.82 -22.51 -46.79
N GLY A 222 -49.06 -22.66 -47.88
CA GLY A 222 -49.59 -22.99 -49.21
C GLY A 222 -49.27 -22.00 -50.33
N GLY A 223 -48.67 -22.55 -51.41
CA GLY A 223 -48.75 -22.10 -52.80
C GLY A 223 -48.02 -20.82 -53.23
N PRO A 224 -47.23 -20.80 -54.34
CA PRO A 224 -46.50 -19.64 -54.84
C PRO A 224 -47.38 -18.52 -55.46
N GLU A 225 -48.67 -18.46 -55.15
CA GLU A 225 -49.69 -17.63 -55.85
C GLU A 225 -50.30 -16.50 -55.01
N LEU A 226 -49.96 -16.35 -53.72
CA LEU A 226 -50.42 -15.28 -52.84
C LEU A 226 -49.27 -14.35 -52.40
N ARG A 227 -49.59 -13.07 -52.10
CA ARG A 227 -48.68 -12.05 -51.57
C ARG A 227 -49.26 -11.44 -50.29
N HIS A 228 -48.44 -11.30 -49.26
CA HIS A 228 -48.75 -10.56 -48.04
C HIS A 228 -48.62 -9.04 -48.27
N LEU A 229 -49.50 -8.23 -47.67
CA LEU A 229 -49.38 -6.77 -47.65
C LEU A 229 -48.83 -6.31 -46.29
N PRO A 230 -47.55 -5.91 -46.19
CA PRO A 230 -46.95 -5.57 -44.91
C PRO A 230 -47.47 -4.25 -44.31
N PHE A 231 -47.57 -4.20 -42.98
CA PHE A 231 -47.76 -2.97 -42.22
C PHE A 231 -46.46 -2.15 -42.24
N LYS A 232 -46.36 -1.16 -43.13
CA LYS A 232 -45.19 -0.25 -43.11
C LYS A 232 -45.10 0.51 -41.77
N ASN A 233 -43.86 0.82 -41.35
CA ASN A 233 -43.41 1.31 -40.02
C ASN A 233 -44.18 2.44 -39.31
N LYS A 234 -45.24 3.02 -39.89
CA LYS A 234 -46.07 4.06 -39.24
C LYS A 234 -47.45 3.61 -38.80
N LEU A 235 -48.04 2.57 -39.42
CA LEU A 235 -49.44 2.19 -39.12
C LEU A 235 -49.57 1.30 -37.89
N ALA A 236 -48.63 0.36 -37.71
CA ALA A 236 -48.68 -0.59 -36.59
C ALA A 236 -48.55 0.09 -35.20
N PRO A 237 -47.67 1.10 -34.99
CA PRO A 237 -47.64 1.86 -33.74
C PRO A 237 -48.90 2.70 -33.50
N VAL A 238 -49.51 3.23 -34.57
CA VAL A 238 -50.77 4.02 -34.48
C VAL A 238 -51.93 3.12 -34.07
N LEU A 239 -52.08 1.96 -34.71
CA LEU A 239 -53.05 0.93 -34.32
C LEU A 239 -52.86 0.49 -32.87
N ARG A 240 -51.61 0.34 -32.43
CA ARG A 240 -51.27 0.00 -31.05
C ARG A 240 -51.57 1.11 -30.04
N GLN A 241 -51.50 2.38 -30.43
CA GLN A 241 -51.89 3.52 -29.60
C GLN A 241 -53.41 3.68 -29.52
N GLN A 242 -54.12 3.41 -30.61
CA GLN A 242 -55.56 3.55 -30.69
C GLN A 242 -56.31 2.35 -30.08
N PHE A 243 -55.73 1.15 -30.16
CA PHE A 243 -56.34 -0.10 -29.71
C PHE A 243 -55.35 -0.85 -28.81
N GLU A 244 -55.60 -0.82 -27.50
CA GLU A 244 -54.65 -1.30 -26.48
C GLU A 244 -54.46 -2.83 -26.48
N TYR A 245 -55.40 -3.57 -27.06
CA TYR A 245 -55.42 -5.03 -27.13
C TYR A 245 -54.50 -5.64 -28.19
N TYR A 246 -53.95 -4.84 -29.12
CA TYR A 246 -53.02 -5.35 -30.12
C TYR A 246 -51.59 -5.49 -29.58
N GLY A 247 -51.00 -6.65 -29.82
CA GLY A 247 -49.58 -6.92 -29.69
C GLY A 247 -48.81 -6.65 -30.98
N LEU A 248 -47.51 -6.42 -30.87
CA LEU A 248 -46.59 -6.32 -32.00
C LEU A 248 -45.46 -7.32 -31.82
N THR A 249 -45.20 -8.13 -32.84
CA THR A 249 -44.01 -8.98 -32.87
C THR A 249 -43.24 -8.77 -34.18
N PRO A 250 -41.89 -8.75 -34.16
CA PRO A 250 -41.11 -8.79 -35.38
C PRO A 250 -41.17 -10.20 -35.99
N VAL A 251 -41.58 -10.31 -37.26
CA VAL A 251 -41.56 -11.57 -38.02
C VAL A 251 -40.66 -11.43 -39.24
N GLU A 252 -39.81 -12.42 -39.48
CA GLU A 252 -39.00 -12.49 -40.69
C GLU A 252 -39.79 -13.10 -41.84
N ILE A 253 -39.98 -12.32 -42.90
CA ILE A 253 -40.68 -12.76 -44.11
C ILE A 253 -39.64 -13.01 -45.23
N PRO A 254 -39.58 -14.21 -45.82
CA PRO A 254 -38.65 -14.52 -46.90
C PRO A 254 -38.79 -13.52 -48.07
N GLY A 255 -37.70 -12.81 -48.38
CA GLY A 255 -37.66 -11.82 -49.46
C GLY A 255 -38.11 -10.40 -49.09
N GLU A 256 -38.71 -10.18 -47.91
CA GLU A 256 -39.17 -8.86 -47.44
C GLU A 256 -38.50 -8.37 -46.14
N GLY A 257 -37.71 -9.21 -45.46
CA GLY A 257 -36.97 -8.87 -44.24
C GLY A 257 -37.84 -8.94 -42.98
N THR A 258 -37.36 -8.38 -41.86
CA THR A 258 -38.09 -8.35 -40.58
C THR A 258 -39.13 -7.23 -40.58
N ILE A 259 -40.41 -7.58 -40.42
CA ILE A 259 -41.54 -6.64 -40.44
C ILE A 259 -42.35 -6.79 -39.14
N PRO A 260 -42.83 -5.68 -38.53
CA PRO A 260 -43.73 -5.76 -37.39
C PRO A 260 -45.10 -6.30 -37.82
N LEU A 261 -45.53 -7.39 -37.19
CA LEU A 261 -46.84 -8.00 -37.39
C LEU A 261 -47.76 -7.74 -36.19
N LEU A 262 -48.99 -7.35 -36.48
CA LEU A 262 -50.04 -7.14 -35.48
C LEU A 262 -50.64 -8.49 -35.08
N PHE A 263 -50.92 -8.69 -33.79
CA PHE A 263 -51.61 -9.88 -33.33
C PHE A 263 -52.57 -9.59 -32.17
N THR A 264 -53.62 -10.40 -32.07
CA THR A 264 -54.49 -10.52 -30.88
C THR A 264 -54.13 -11.80 -30.13
N ARG A 265 -54.67 -12.00 -28.93
CA ARG A 265 -54.34 -13.17 -28.10
C ARG A 265 -55.55 -14.09 -27.99
N ALA A 266 -55.37 -15.38 -28.22
CA ALA A 266 -56.37 -16.39 -27.88
C ALA A 266 -56.36 -16.56 -26.35
N ASN A 267 -57.41 -16.12 -25.66
CA ASN A 267 -57.50 -16.22 -24.20
C ASN A 267 -58.41 -17.39 -23.82
N LEU A 268 -57.95 -18.24 -22.89
CA LEU A 268 -58.84 -19.15 -22.19
C LEU A 268 -59.54 -18.36 -21.10
N VAL A 269 -60.87 -18.36 -21.12
CA VAL A 269 -61.71 -17.61 -20.17
C VAL A 269 -62.73 -18.53 -19.52
N ALA A 270 -63.21 -18.14 -18.35
CA ALA A 270 -64.20 -18.84 -17.55
C ALA A 270 -65.19 -17.84 -16.93
N ARG A 271 -66.30 -18.32 -16.37
CA ARG A 271 -67.15 -17.49 -15.52
C ARG A 271 -66.46 -17.17 -14.19
N SER A 272 -66.73 -15.99 -13.64
CA SER A 272 -66.25 -15.52 -12.34
C SER A 272 -66.70 -16.47 -11.23
N PRO A 273 -65.87 -16.71 -10.20
CA PRO A 273 -66.22 -17.60 -9.09
C PRO A 273 -67.42 -17.09 -8.28
N GLU A 274 -67.69 -15.78 -8.34
CA GLU A 274 -68.82 -15.11 -7.68
C GLU A 274 -70.14 -15.28 -8.44
N SER A 275 -70.08 -15.68 -9.72
CA SER A 275 -71.27 -15.88 -10.55
C SER A 275 -71.90 -17.25 -10.26
N VAL A 276 -73.23 -17.36 -10.41
CA VAL A 276 -73.93 -18.65 -10.31
C VAL A 276 -73.34 -19.63 -11.34
N GLN A 277 -72.95 -20.84 -10.91
CA GLN A 277 -72.20 -21.81 -11.74
C GLN A 277 -70.87 -21.25 -12.30
N GLY A 278 -70.16 -20.46 -11.50
CA GLY A 278 -68.79 -20.02 -11.78
C GLY A 278 -67.76 -21.13 -11.62
N LEU A 279 -66.60 -20.97 -12.25
CA LEU A 279 -65.47 -21.89 -12.07
C LEU A 279 -64.88 -21.73 -10.67
N SER A 280 -64.55 -22.83 -9.98
CA SER A 280 -63.94 -22.76 -8.65
C SER A 280 -62.49 -22.29 -8.73
N ASP A 281 -62.01 -21.59 -7.70
CA ASP A 281 -60.60 -21.15 -7.63
C ASP A 281 -59.62 -22.32 -7.71
N SER A 282 -59.95 -23.46 -7.09
CA SER A 282 -59.12 -24.66 -7.13
C SER A 282 -59.03 -25.28 -8.53
N ASP A 283 -60.12 -25.27 -9.29
CA ASP A 283 -60.12 -25.82 -10.64
C ASP A 283 -59.44 -24.85 -11.62
N ALA A 284 -59.65 -23.54 -11.46
CA ALA A 284 -58.93 -22.51 -12.22
C ALA A 284 -57.41 -22.58 -12.01
N GLU A 285 -56.94 -22.71 -10.77
CA GLU A 285 -55.52 -22.91 -10.45
C GLU A 285 -54.98 -24.20 -11.09
N LEU A 286 -55.72 -25.30 -10.99
CA LEU A 286 -55.31 -26.60 -11.54
C LEU A 286 -55.16 -26.55 -13.07
N ILE A 287 -56.14 -25.96 -13.76
CA ILE A 287 -56.13 -25.78 -15.22
C ILE A 287 -54.89 -25.01 -15.65
N VAL A 288 -54.66 -23.84 -15.05
CA VAL A 288 -53.52 -22.98 -15.38
C VAL A 288 -52.19 -23.68 -15.09
N ARG A 289 -52.08 -24.35 -13.93
CA ARG A 289 -50.88 -25.10 -13.54
C ARG A 289 -50.53 -26.18 -14.55
N LYS A 290 -51.51 -27.01 -14.93
CA LYS A 290 -51.29 -28.13 -15.86
C LYS A 290 -50.86 -27.65 -17.23
N ILE A 291 -51.50 -26.59 -17.74
CA ILE A 291 -51.14 -25.96 -19.01
C ILE A 291 -49.72 -25.36 -18.94
N HIS A 292 -49.38 -24.67 -17.85
CA HIS A 292 -48.05 -24.07 -17.66
C HIS A 292 -46.93 -25.11 -17.49
N GLU A 293 -47.17 -26.23 -16.80
CA GLU A 293 -46.14 -27.26 -16.54
C GLU A 293 -45.95 -28.23 -17.73
N ASN A 294 -46.95 -28.37 -18.61
CA ASN A 294 -46.91 -29.28 -19.77
C ASN A 294 -46.83 -28.56 -21.13
N GLN A 295 -46.23 -27.38 -21.15
CA GLN A 295 -46.08 -26.51 -22.33
C GLN A 295 -45.52 -27.22 -23.58
N LEU A 296 -44.45 -28.01 -23.43
CA LEU A 296 -43.84 -28.78 -24.51
C LEU A 296 -44.72 -29.95 -24.99
N GLY A 297 -45.60 -30.48 -24.13
CA GLY A 297 -46.55 -31.55 -24.46
C GLY A 297 -47.76 -31.01 -25.22
N LEU A 298 -48.29 -29.85 -24.80
CA LEU A 298 -49.41 -29.17 -25.43
C LEU A 298 -49.09 -28.79 -26.89
N GLY A 299 -47.89 -28.28 -27.15
CA GLY A 299 -47.42 -27.97 -28.51
C GLY A 299 -47.21 -29.19 -29.42
N LYS A 300 -47.08 -30.41 -28.87
CA LYS A 300 -47.00 -31.67 -29.64
C LYS A 300 -48.38 -32.26 -29.94
N LEU A 301 -49.36 -32.04 -29.08
CA LEU A 301 -50.73 -32.54 -29.22
C LEU A 301 -51.54 -31.74 -30.26
N VAL A 302 -51.12 -30.50 -30.53
CA VAL A 302 -51.69 -29.65 -31.58
C VAL A 302 -50.69 -29.55 -32.74
N SER A 303 -51.17 -29.31 -33.96
CA SER A 303 -50.33 -29.20 -35.16
C SER A 303 -49.12 -28.28 -34.95
N SER A 304 -47.98 -28.59 -35.57
CA SER A 304 -46.66 -27.92 -35.44
C SER A 304 -46.62 -26.41 -35.79
N ASN A 305 -47.76 -25.81 -36.09
CA ASN A 305 -47.91 -24.46 -36.61
C ASN A 305 -48.45 -23.47 -35.54
N LEU A 306 -48.62 -23.90 -34.27
CA LEU A 306 -49.02 -23.07 -33.13
C LEU A 306 -47.82 -22.59 -32.27
N ASP A 307 -47.62 -21.27 -32.14
CA ASP A 307 -46.63 -20.67 -31.22
C ASP A 307 -47.28 -20.32 -29.87
N PHE A 308 -47.22 -21.24 -28.90
CA PHE A 308 -47.82 -21.01 -27.58
C PHE A 308 -47.05 -19.97 -26.76
N PHE A 309 -47.79 -19.13 -26.01
CA PHE A 309 -47.17 -18.28 -25.01
C PHE A 309 -46.64 -19.11 -23.85
N PHE A 310 -45.41 -18.79 -23.43
CA PHE A 310 -44.72 -19.46 -22.33
C PHE A 310 -44.20 -18.45 -21.31
N GLY A 311 -44.11 -18.88 -20.04
CA GLY A 311 -43.65 -18.05 -18.93
C GLY A 311 -44.52 -16.80 -18.77
N ASP A 312 -43.88 -15.66 -18.49
CA ASP A 312 -44.58 -14.40 -18.27
C ASP A 312 -45.43 -13.95 -19.47
N ARG A 313 -45.14 -14.41 -20.70
CA ARG A 313 -45.94 -14.12 -21.91
C ARG A 313 -47.40 -14.54 -21.80
N MET A 314 -47.72 -15.55 -20.98
CA MET A 314 -49.09 -16.05 -20.76
C MET A 314 -50.00 -15.05 -20.02
N VAL A 315 -49.41 -14.06 -19.35
CA VAL A 315 -50.12 -13.05 -18.53
C VAL A 315 -49.82 -11.61 -18.96
N ARG A 316 -49.04 -11.39 -20.03
CA ARG A 316 -48.77 -10.05 -20.56
C ARG A 316 -50.04 -9.49 -21.20
N ARG A 317 -50.38 -8.23 -20.84
CA ARG A 317 -51.51 -7.48 -21.41
C ARG A 317 -52.82 -8.29 -21.50
N MET A 318 -53.20 -8.94 -20.41
CA MET A 318 -54.54 -9.52 -20.28
C MET A 318 -55.57 -8.40 -20.39
N THR A 319 -56.48 -8.50 -21.36
CA THR A 319 -57.47 -7.45 -21.66
C THR A 319 -58.70 -7.48 -20.75
N HIS A 320 -58.74 -8.43 -19.82
CA HIS A 320 -59.82 -8.65 -18.88
C HIS A 320 -59.28 -9.17 -17.54
N ASN A 321 -60.09 -9.07 -16.47
CA ASN A 321 -59.68 -9.45 -15.12
C ASN A 321 -59.30 -10.94 -15.06
N ILE A 322 -58.17 -11.24 -14.41
CA ILE A 322 -57.69 -12.61 -14.21
C ILE A 322 -58.54 -13.31 -13.14
N HIS A 323 -58.81 -14.60 -13.31
CA HIS A 323 -59.52 -15.40 -12.31
C HIS A 323 -58.70 -15.49 -11.01
N PRO A 324 -59.29 -15.36 -9.80
CA PRO A 324 -58.54 -15.38 -8.54
C PRO A 324 -57.68 -16.64 -8.35
N GLY A 325 -58.21 -17.84 -8.62
CA GLY A 325 -57.42 -19.08 -8.68
C GLY A 325 -56.21 -19.05 -9.65
N ALA A 326 -56.39 -18.51 -10.86
CA ALA A 326 -55.28 -18.34 -11.82
C ALA A 326 -54.26 -17.31 -11.32
N GLU A 327 -54.72 -16.20 -10.77
CA GLU A 327 -53.90 -15.14 -10.20
C GLU A 327 -53.02 -15.65 -9.06
N ASN A 328 -53.58 -16.47 -8.16
CA ASN A 328 -52.84 -17.12 -7.07
C ASN A 328 -51.69 -17.98 -7.60
N TYR A 329 -51.93 -18.78 -8.64
CA TYR A 329 -50.88 -19.57 -9.28
C TYR A 329 -49.78 -18.68 -9.85
N PHE A 330 -50.14 -17.67 -10.65
CA PHE A 330 -49.15 -16.78 -11.27
C PHE A 330 -48.35 -15.99 -10.25
N ARG A 331 -48.96 -15.56 -9.15
CA ARG A 331 -48.29 -14.93 -8.01
C ARG A 331 -47.29 -15.87 -7.36
N SER A 332 -47.68 -17.12 -7.08
CA SER A 332 -46.78 -18.14 -6.50
C SER A 332 -45.55 -18.45 -7.36
N ARG A 333 -45.66 -18.32 -8.68
CA ARG A 333 -44.58 -18.54 -9.66
C ARG A 333 -43.83 -17.25 -10.03
N ASN A 334 -44.07 -16.14 -9.32
CA ASN A 334 -43.49 -14.82 -9.61
C ASN A 334 -43.79 -14.33 -11.04
N MET A 335 -44.87 -14.74 -11.68
CA MET A 335 -45.25 -14.30 -13.04
C MET A 335 -46.00 -12.96 -13.01
N LEU A 336 -46.66 -12.65 -11.90
CA LEU A 336 -47.26 -11.34 -11.62
C LEU A 336 -46.44 -10.62 -10.51
N PRO A 337 -46.06 -9.35 -10.69
CA PRO A 337 -45.35 -8.58 -9.68
C PRO A 337 -46.28 -8.28 -8.48
N HIS A 338 -45.78 -8.48 -7.26
CA HIS A 338 -46.56 -8.35 -6.03
C HIS A 338 -46.67 -6.92 -5.46
N VAL A 339 -45.83 -5.99 -5.93
CA VAL A 339 -45.60 -4.70 -5.25
C VAL A 339 -45.27 -3.60 -6.28
N SER A 340 -45.64 -2.35 -5.99
CA SER A 340 -45.25 -1.21 -6.83
C SER A 340 -43.73 -1.02 -6.84
N PRO A 341 -43.11 -0.68 -7.99
CA PRO A 341 -41.67 -0.40 -8.05
C PRO A 341 -41.18 0.66 -7.05
N TRP A 342 -42.07 1.55 -6.62
CA TRP A 342 -41.77 2.66 -5.70
C TRP A 342 -41.53 2.23 -4.26
N GLU A 343 -42.25 1.21 -3.78
CA GLU A 343 -42.06 0.69 -2.42
C GLU A 343 -40.67 0.09 -2.24
N TYR A 344 -40.13 -0.59 -3.26
CA TYR A 344 -38.76 -1.09 -3.19
C TYR A 344 -37.74 0.04 -3.17
N VAL A 345 -37.84 1.04 -4.05
CA VAL A 345 -36.91 2.19 -4.03
C VAL A 345 -36.90 2.89 -2.67
N ILE A 346 -38.07 3.02 -2.04
CA ILE A 346 -38.21 3.58 -0.69
C ILE A 346 -37.56 2.67 0.34
N ILE A 347 -37.76 1.35 0.29
CA ILE A 347 -37.10 0.39 1.18
C ILE A 347 -35.57 0.44 1.00
N VAL A 348 -35.06 0.53 -0.22
CA VAL A 348 -33.63 0.67 -0.53
C VAL A 348 -33.05 1.94 0.09
N LEU A 349 -33.72 3.07 -0.09
CA LEU A 349 -33.32 4.34 0.50
C LEU A 349 -33.38 4.32 2.02
N LEU A 350 -34.43 3.72 2.61
CA LEU A 350 -34.58 3.59 4.06
C LEU A 350 -33.55 2.63 4.67
N VAL A 351 -33.20 1.55 3.99
CA VAL A 351 -32.12 0.63 4.41
C VAL A 351 -30.77 1.32 4.30
N PHE A 352 -30.51 2.07 3.22
CA PHE A 352 -29.27 2.84 3.07
C PHE A 352 -29.13 3.91 4.16
N ILE A 353 -30.18 4.71 4.39
CA ILE A 353 -30.23 5.72 5.45
C ILE A 353 -30.10 5.05 6.82
N GLY A 354 -30.81 3.95 7.06
CA GLY A 354 -30.78 3.19 8.31
C GLY A 354 -29.41 2.61 8.61
N LEU A 355 -28.75 1.99 7.64
CA LEU A 355 -27.37 1.49 7.76
C LEU A 355 -26.40 2.64 7.99
N THR A 356 -26.53 3.76 7.26
CA THR A 356 -25.69 4.95 7.47
C THR A 356 -25.84 5.48 8.90
N ILE A 357 -27.06 5.51 9.44
CA ILE A 357 -27.34 5.91 10.82
C ILE A 357 -26.78 4.89 11.83
N ILE A 358 -26.95 3.58 11.60
CA ILE A 358 -26.44 2.51 12.48
C ILE A 358 -24.92 2.52 12.51
N PHE A 359 -24.25 2.66 11.37
CA PHE A 359 -22.79 2.75 11.31
C PHE A 359 -22.26 4.06 11.90
N ALA A 360 -22.96 5.18 11.70
CA ALA A 360 -22.68 6.42 12.42
C ALA A 360 -22.88 6.27 13.95
N LYS A 361 -23.78 5.37 14.38
CA LYS A 361 -24.04 5.03 15.78
C LYS A 361 -23.01 4.03 16.35
N ALA A 362 -22.48 3.11 15.55
CA ALA A 362 -21.41 2.19 15.91
C ALA A 362 -20.05 2.90 16.05
N ALA A 363 -19.80 3.93 15.23
CA ALA A 363 -18.65 4.82 15.38
C ALA A 363 -18.73 5.73 16.65
N ARG A 364 -19.84 5.67 17.40
CA ARG A 364 -20.26 6.67 18.40
C ARG A 364 -19.96 6.29 19.86
N ASN A 365 -19.01 5.39 20.13
CA ASN A 365 -18.71 4.94 21.49
C ASN A 365 -17.53 5.68 22.16
N THR A 366 -17.42 6.99 21.99
CA THR A 366 -16.57 7.85 22.83
C THR A 366 -17.13 9.29 22.91
N LYS A 367 -17.74 9.62 24.06
CA LYS A 367 -17.92 10.96 24.69
C LYS A 367 -18.49 12.17 23.91
N PHE A 368 -18.80 12.09 22.61
CA PHE A 368 -19.19 13.25 21.78
C PHE A 368 -20.66 13.69 21.89
N VAL A 369 -21.57 12.82 22.33
CA VAL A 369 -23.02 13.11 22.39
C VAL A 369 -23.40 14.05 23.55
N VAL A 370 -22.60 14.07 24.63
CA VAL A 370 -22.82 14.93 25.80
C VAL A 370 -22.44 16.39 25.50
N TRP A 371 -21.50 16.62 24.58
CA TRP A 371 -21.06 17.97 24.20
C TRP A 371 -22.02 18.65 23.19
N LEU A 372 -22.76 17.87 22.40
CA LEU A 372 -23.64 18.39 21.35
C LEU A 372 -24.97 18.99 21.85
N LEU A 373 -25.30 18.83 23.14
CA LEU A 373 -26.54 19.33 23.75
C LEU A 373 -26.48 20.80 24.21
N GLN A 374 -25.37 21.51 24.01
CA GLN A 374 -25.22 22.93 24.41
C GLN A 374 -25.25 23.95 23.24
N MET A 375 -25.95 23.62 22.15
CA MET A 375 -26.47 24.50 21.06
C MET A 375 -26.25 26.03 21.25
N ARG A 376 -25.42 26.72 20.41
CA ARG A 376 -25.78 27.47 19.15
C ARG A 376 -25.94 29.01 19.34
N PRO A 377 -26.06 29.85 18.28
CA PRO A 377 -25.08 30.21 17.24
C PRO A 377 -25.02 31.77 17.06
N VAL A 378 -24.23 32.31 16.12
CA VAL A 378 -24.64 33.33 15.11
C VAL A 378 -23.43 33.78 14.31
N THR A 379 -23.65 33.76 13.00
CA THR A 379 -22.82 34.11 11.86
C THR A 379 -22.34 35.57 11.86
N SER A 380 -21.13 35.83 11.33
CA SER A 380 -20.97 36.46 10.00
C SER A 380 -19.53 36.93 9.74
N LEU A 381 -19.15 36.84 8.46
CA LEU A 381 -18.09 37.60 7.77
C LEU A 381 -16.61 37.17 7.94
N TYR A 382 -16.13 36.49 6.88
CA TYR A 382 -14.85 36.61 6.18
C TYR A 382 -13.49 36.56 6.91
N SER A 383 -12.61 35.72 6.32
CA SER A 383 -11.13 35.69 6.34
C SER A 383 -10.42 35.01 7.52
N GLU A 384 -9.34 34.28 7.17
CA GLU A 384 -8.20 33.84 8.01
C GLU A 384 -8.35 32.83 9.17
N GLN A 385 -9.48 32.16 9.40
CA GLN A 385 -9.58 31.38 10.63
C GLN A 385 -9.20 29.88 10.56
N SER A 386 -8.13 29.55 11.27
CA SER A 386 -7.53 28.21 11.54
C SER A 386 -8.50 27.12 12.02
N TRP A 387 -9.74 27.46 12.38
CA TRP A 387 -10.74 26.48 12.82
C TRP A 387 -11.47 25.77 11.67
N PHE A 388 -11.53 26.31 10.45
CA PHE A 388 -12.07 25.57 9.29
C PHE A 388 -11.15 24.40 8.93
N LYS A 389 -9.83 24.62 9.01
CA LYS A 389 -8.81 23.57 8.95
C LYS A 389 -8.97 22.58 10.11
N ARG A 390 -9.28 23.04 11.33
CA ARG A 390 -9.58 22.13 12.46
C ARG A 390 -10.89 21.36 12.30
N ILE A 391 -11.94 21.91 11.69
CA ILE A 391 -13.19 21.19 11.39
C ILE A 391 -12.98 20.18 10.27
N TRP A 392 -12.23 20.56 9.23
CA TRP A 392 -11.82 19.66 8.15
C TRP A 392 -10.92 18.53 8.69
N ASP A 393 -9.98 18.84 9.59
CA ASP A 393 -9.14 17.87 10.29
C ASP A 393 -9.93 17.00 11.27
N VAL A 394 -11.00 17.53 11.90
CA VAL A 394 -11.90 16.75 12.77
C VAL A 394 -12.80 15.84 11.94
N TYR A 395 -13.29 16.30 10.77
CA TYR A 395 -14.01 15.48 9.80
C TYR A 395 -13.12 14.34 9.27
N LEU A 396 -11.89 14.65 8.85
CA LEU A 396 -10.86 13.67 8.47
C LEU A 396 -10.51 12.72 9.63
N LYS A 397 -10.39 13.22 10.87
CA LYS A 397 -10.13 12.37 12.06
C LYS A 397 -11.29 11.41 12.36
N LEU A 398 -12.54 11.82 12.10
CA LEU A 398 -13.73 10.98 12.26
C LEU A 398 -13.88 9.91 11.16
N THR A 399 -13.33 10.15 9.96
CA THR A 399 -13.48 9.23 8.81
C THR A 399 -12.26 8.33 8.57
N CYS A 400 -11.06 8.65 9.08
CA CYS A 400 -9.82 7.95 8.75
C CYS A 400 -9.51 6.66 9.53
N ALA A 401 -10.06 6.42 10.73
CA ALA A 401 -9.59 5.32 11.58
C ALA A 401 -10.35 3.98 11.41
N THR A 402 -11.61 4.00 10.94
CA THR A 402 -12.46 2.79 10.91
C THR A 402 -13.34 2.64 9.65
N ALA A 403 -13.33 3.61 8.74
CA ALA A 403 -14.38 3.70 7.74
C ALA A 403 -14.18 2.95 6.39
N PRO A 404 -12.97 2.55 5.91
CA PRO A 404 -12.86 1.92 4.59
C PRO A 404 -13.67 0.63 4.48
N ARG A 405 -13.60 -0.21 5.51
CA ARG A 405 -14.34 -1.48 5.56
C ARG A 405 -15.86 -1.24 5.58
N ILE A 406 -16.32 -0.26 6.35
CA ILE A 406 -17.74 0.08 6.45
C ILE A 406 -18.27 0.60 5.11
N TRP A 407 -17.53 1.49 4.45
CA TRP A 407 -17.90 2.01 3.14
C TRP A 407 -17.87 0.94 2.05
N SER A 408 -16.93 -0.01 2.10
CA SER A 408 -16.93 -1.18 1.21
C SER A 408 -18.18 -2.03 1.39
N TRP A 409 -18.61 -2.30 2.62
CA TRP A 409 -19.85 -3.03 2.90
C TRP A 409 -21.09 -2.27 2.43
N LEU A 410 -21.15 -0.97 2.70
CA LEU A 410 -22.26 -0.12 2.26
C LEU A 410 -22.36 -0.09 0.72
N PHE A 411 -21.22 -0.01 0.03
CA PHE A 411 -21.15 -0.07 -1.43
C PHE A 411 -21.62 -1.43 -1.96
N ALA A 412 -21.16 -2.54 -1.37
CA ALA A 412 -21.58 -3.89 -1.76
C ALA A 412 -23.10 -4.10 -1.60
N ILE A 413 -23.66 -3.67 -0.46
CA ILE A 413 -25.12 -3.73 -0.21
C ILE A 413 -25.87 -2.87 -1.24
N THR A 414 -25.38 -1.66 -1.51
CA THR A 414 -26.00 -0.75 -2.48
C THR A 414 -25.99 -1.34 -3.88
N ALA A 415 -24.87 -1.93 -4.31
CA ALA A 415 -24.73 -2.56 -5.63
C ALA A 415 -25.70 -3.74 -5.81
N VAL A 416 -25.76 -4.66 -4.82
CA VAL A 416 -26.72 -5.78 -4.81
C VAL A 416 -28.15 -5.29 -4.93
N THR A 417 -28.47 -4.25 -4.18
CA THR A 417 -29.80 -3.67 -4.10
C THR A 417 -30.20 -2.96 -5.41
N VAL A 418 -29.26 -2.28 -6.06
CA VAL A 418 -29.45 -1.65 -7.38
C VAL A 418 -29.72 -2.71 -8.45
N ILE A 419 -28.96 -3.81 -8.48
CA ILE A 419 -29.17 -4.91 -9.44
C ILE A 419 -30.58 -5.50 -9.29
N TYR A 420 -30.99 -5.76 -8.05
CA TYR A 420 -32.33 -6.28 -7.77
C TYR A 420 -33.42 -5.30 -8.24
N SER A 421 -33.24 -4.00 -7.99
CA SER A 421 -34.17 -2.96 -8.40
C SER A 421 -34.30 -2.87 -9.92
N ILE A 422 -33.18 -2.88 -10.65
CA ILE A 422 -33.16 -2.87 -12.13
C ILE A 422 -33.96 -4.05 -12.69
N ARG A 423 -33.74 -5.27 -12.16
CA ARG A 423 -34.44 -6.47 -12.64
C ARG A 423 -35.95 -6.39 -12.43
N LEU A 424 -36.40 -5.85 -11.29
CA LEU A 424 -37.81 -5.70 -11.00
C LEU A 424 -38.47 -4.63 -11.89
N ILE A 425 -37.81 -3.49 -12.09
CA ILE A 425 -38.28 -2.41 -12.97
C ILE A 425 -38.41 -2.92 -14.40
N GLU A 426 -37.42 -3.62 -14.93
CA GLU A 426 -37.48 -4.17 -16.30
C GLU A 426 -38.54 -5.26 -16.44
N LYS A 427 -38.77 -6.07 -15.40
CA LYS A 427 -39.84 -7.09 -15.39
C LYS A 427 -41.24 -6.47 -15.43
N THR A 428 -41.48 -5.45 -14.59
CA THR A 428 -42.75 -4.72 -14.59
C THR A 428 -42.97 -3.97 -15.91
N HIS A 429 -41.92 -3.36 -16.45
CA HIS A 429 -41.95 -2.70 -17.76
C HIS A 429 -42.27 -3.68 -18.90
N SER A 430 -41.65 -4.87 -18.89
CA SER A 430 -41.88 -5.97 -19.84
C SER A 430 -43.34 -6.44 -19.85
N ILE A 431 -43.95 -6.61 -18.67
CA ILE A 431 -45.34 -7.07 -18.54
C ILE A 431 -46.33 -5.99 -19.03
N ALA A 432 -46.08 -4.72 -18.71
CA ALA A 432 -46.98 -3.62 -19.08
C ALA A 432 -46.90 -3.25 -20.57
N ASN A 433 -45.68 -3.26 -21.14
CA ASN A 433 -45.41 -2.77 -22.49
C ASN A 433 -45.18 -3.88 -23.51
N ASP A 434 -45.31 -5.15 -23.15
CA ASP A 434 -45.11 -6.30 -24.05
C ASP A 434 -43.77 -6.22 -24.82
N VAL A 435 -42.70 -5.87 -24.10
CA VAL A 435 -41.33 -5.79 -24.61
C VAL A 435 -40.54 -6.96 -24.05
N GLU A 436 -39.52 -7.42 -24.76
CA GLU A 436 -38.60 -8.43 -24.23
C GLU A 436 -37.81 -7.88 -23.04
N ASN A 437 -37.74 -8.67 -21.96
CA ASN A 437 -36.94 -8.32 -20.78
C ASN A 437 -35.48 -8.79 -21.00
N PRO A 438 -34.50 -7.87 -21.05
CA PRO A 438 -33.09 -8.22 -21.24
C PRO A 438 -32.51 -9.11 -20.13
N PHE A 439 -33.18 -9.16 -18.96
CA PHE A 439 -32.74 -9.93 -17.80
C PHE A 439 -33.51 -11.25 -17.59
N SER A 440 -34.40 -11.63 -18.50
CA SER A 440 -35.31 -12.79 -18.36
C SER A 440 -34.61 -14.15 -18.25
N GLY A 441 -33.44 -14.33 -18.88
CA GLY A 441 -32.63 -15.55 -18.83
C GLY A 441 -31.39 -15.49 -17.95
N THR A 442 -31.14 -14.36 -17.27
CA THR A 442 -29.89 -14.12 -16.54
C THR A 442 -30.01 -14.51 -15.06
N GLY A 443 -29.03 -15.21 -14.50
CA GLY A 443 -28.93 -15.42 -13.05
C GLY A 443 -28.63 -14.10 -12.31
N PHE A 444 -28.78 -14.09 -10.98
CA PHE A 444 -28.40 -12.91 -10.18
C PHE A 444 -26.89 -12.62 -10.32
N LEU A 445 -26.07 -13.67 -10.32
CA LEU A 445 -24.62 -13.56 -10.49
C LEU A 445 -24.23 -12.99 -11.85
N ASP A 446 -24.92 -13.38 -12.93
CA ASP A 446 -24.64 -12.84 -14.27
C ASP A 446 -24.95 -11.34 -14.34
N GLY A 447 -26.03 -10.90 -13.69
CA GLY A 447 -26.34 -9.48 -13.54
C GLY A 447 -25.31 -8.71 -12.72
N ALA A 448 -24.73 -9.33 -11.69
CA ALA A 448 -23.65 -8.73 -10.89
C ALA A 448 -22.34 -8.63 -11.69
N VAL A 449 -21.99 -9.67 -12.44
CA VAL A 449 -20.81 -9.70 -13.34
C VAL A 449 -20.97 -8.65 -14.44
N TRP A 450 -22.16 -8.52 -15.01
CA TRP A 450 -22.47 -7.47 -15.98
C TRP A 450 -22.26 -6.08 -15.38
N LEU A 451 -22.84 -5.79 -14.21
CA LEU A 451 -22.71 -4.47 -13.58
C LEU A 451 -21.25 -4.13 -13.28
N LEU A 452 -20.47 -5.11 -12.80
CA LEU A 452 -19.04 -4.96 -12.57
C LEU A 452 -18.29 -4.66 -13.87
N THR A 453 -18.59 -5.42 -14.93
CA THR A 453 -17.98 -5.25 -16.24
C THR A 453 -18.31 -3.88 -16.82
N PHE A 454 -19.57 -3.47 -16.75
CA PHE A 454 -20.04 -2.15 -17.16
C PHE A 454 -19.36 -1.03 -16.37
N ALA A 455 -19.19 -1.20 -15.06
CA ALA A 455 -18.52 -0.21 -14.21
C ALA A 455 -17.04 -0.02 -14.54
N ILE A 456 -16.35 -1.07 -14.98
CA ILE A 456 -14.92 -1.02 -15.30
C ILE A 456 -14.69 -0.57 -16.75
N THR A 457 -15.48 -1.08 -17.69
CA THR A 457 -15.19 -0.98 -19.13
C THR A 457 -16.15 -0.08 -19.89
N GLY A 458 -17.31 0.25 -19.30
CA GLY A 458 -18.42 0.92 -20.02
C GLY A 458 -19.10 0.03 -21.07
N PHE A 459 -18.75 -1.26 -21.15
CA PHE A 459 -19.20 -2.17 -22.20
C PHE A 459 -20.50 -2.89 -21.84
N ASN A 460 -21.41 -3.03 -22.81
CA ASN A 460 -22.75 -3.59 -22.62
C ASN A 460 -23.16 -4.52 -23.78
N GLN A 461 -22.41 -5.59 -24.04
CA GLN A 461 -22.60 -6.32 -25.30
C GLN A 461 -23.97 -7.01 -25.48
N ASP A 462 -24.68 -7.40 -24.40
CA ASP A 462 -25.97 -8.12 -24.55
C ASP A 462 -27.04 -7.78 -23.50
N ILE A 463 -26.67 -7.11 -22.41
CA ILE A 463 -27.57 -6.87 -21.27
C ILE A 463 -27.53 -5.37 -20.99
N TYR A 464 -28.62 -4.65 -21.24
CA TYR A 464 -28.73 -3.24 -20.85
C TYR A 464 -30.20 -2.90 -20.57
N PRO A 465 -30.52 -2.12 -19.53
CA PRO A 465 -31.91 -1.83 -19.19
C PRO A 465 -32.59 -1.00 -20.28
N ASN A 466 -33.87 -1.27 -20.56
CA ASN A 466 -34.65 -0.49 -21.53
C ASN A 466 -35.10 0.85 -20.93
N THR A 467 -35.45 0.86 -19.64
CA THR A 467 -36.05 2.03 -18.99
C THR A 467 -35.02 3.11 -18.64
N PRO A 468 -35.33 4.41 -18.85
CA PRO A 468 -34.42 5.51 -18.51
C PRO A 468 -33.98 5.51 -17.04
N PHE A 469 -34.88 5.11 -16.14
CA PHE A 469 -34.60 5.06 -14.71
C PHE A 469 -33.64 3.92 -14.34
N ALA A 470 -33.81 2.72 -14.89
CA ALA A 470 -32.87 1.62 -14.68
C ALA A 470 -31.49 1.91 -15.29
N LYS A 471 -31.44 2.65 -16.42
CA LYS A 471 -30.18 3.16 -17.00
C LYS A 471 -29.46 4.11 -16.04
N PHE A 472 -30.19 5.03 -15.40
CA PHE A 472 -29.63 5.93 -14.38
C PHE A 472 -29.04 5.14 -13.19
N LEU A 473 -29.79 4.16 -12.67
CA LEU A 473 -29.32 3.30 -11.58
C LEU A 473 -28.05 2.52 -11.96
N ALA A 474 -27.97 2.03 -13.20
CA ALA A 474 -26.79 1.32 -13.70
C ALA A 474 -25.53 2.20 -13.75
N VAL A 475 -25.67 3.50 -14.02
CA VAL A 475 -24.56 4.48 -14.04
C VAL A 475 -24.14 4.93 -12.63
N LEU A 476 -25.06 4.92 -11.66
CA LEU A 476 -24.80 5.39 -10.30
C LEU A 476 -23.73 4.54 -9.57
N VAL A 477 -23.75 3.23 -9.74
CA VAL A 477 -22.82 2.31 -9.06
C VAL A 477 -21.35 2.54 -9.47
N PRO A 478 -21.00 2.61 -10.78
CA PRO A 478 -19.65 2.97 -11.22
C PRO A 478 -19.15 4.31 -10.63
N VAL A 479 -20.00 5.34 -10.62
CA VAL A 479 -19.65 6.67 -10.08
C VAL A 479 -19.34 6.60 -8.59
N LEU A 480 -20.17 5.92 -7.80
CA LEU A 480 -19.92 5.69 -6.38
C LEU A 480 -18.63 4.87 -6.14
N GLY A 481 -18.35 3.91 -7.02
CA GLY A 481 -17.13 3.11 -6.99
C GLY A 481 -15.87 3.97 -7.16
N ILE A 482 -15.84 4.85 -8.18
CA ILE A 482 -14.72 5.77 -8.43
C ILE A 482 -14.48 6.71 -7.24
N ILE A 483 -15.56 7.28 -6.68
CA ILE A 483 -15.47 8.16 -5.51
C ILE A 483 -14.86 7.42 -4.31
N LEU A 484 -15.29 6.18 -4.05
CA LEU A 484 -14.76 5.35 -2.98
C LEU A 484 -13.27 5.01 -3.18
N THR A 485 -12.86 4.67 -4.40
CA THR A 485 -11.45 4.37 -4.73
C THR A 485 -10.55 5.60 -4.52
N LEU A 486 -10.97 6.77 -5.02
CA LEU A 486 -10.25 8.03 -4.81
C LEU A 486 -10.14 8.37 -3.31
N TYR A 487 -11.22 8.19 -2.55
CA TYR A 487 -11.24 8.38 -1.11
C TYR A 487 -10.24 7.46 -0.39
N ILE A 488 -10.20 6.16 -0.73
CA ILE A 488 -9.25 5.20 -0.14
C ILE A 488 -7.81 5.58 -0.49
N LEU A 489 -7.55 6.01 -1.73
CA LEU A 489 -6.20 6.41 -2.16
C LEU A 489 -5.72 7.64 -1.38
N ILE A 490 -6.54 8.69 -1.31
CA ILE A 490 -6.21 9.95 -0.61
C ILE A 490 -6.00 9.71 0.89
N THR A 491 -6.87 8.93 1.53
CA THR A 491 -6.73 8.64 2.96
C THR A 491 -5.48 7.80 3.26
N LYS A 492 -5.16 6.83 2.39
CA LYS A 492 -3.95 6.01 2.54
C LYS A 492 -2.68 6.85 2.36
N THR A 493 -2.61 7.70 1.33
CA THR A 493 -1.45 8.58 1.12
C THR A 493 -1.30 9.58 2.27
N TYR A 494 -2.39 10.22 2.68
CA TYR A 494 -2.38 11.15 3.81
C TYR A 494 -1.95 10.47 5.13
N SER A 495 -2.46 9.26 5.39
CA SER A 495 -2.07 8.51 6.59
C SER A 495 -0.59 8.12 6.58
N ALA A 496 -0.05 7.75 5.42
CA ALA A 496 1.36 7.41 5.27
C ALA A 496 2.27 8.64 5.45
N ASP A 497 1.90 9.78 4.88
CA ASP A 497 2.68 11.01 5.01
C ASP A 497 2.63 11.56 6.44
N ARG A 498 1.45 11.50 7.08
CA ARG A 498 1.30 11.85 8.49
C ARG A 498 2.12 10.95 9.41
N GLU A 499 2.15 9.64 9.16
CA GLU A 499 2.95 8.71 9.95
C GLU A 499 4.44 8.99 9.80
N LYS A 500 4.92 9.24 8.58
CA LYS A 500 6.31 9.69 8.35
C LYS A 500 6.63 10.98 9.09
N GLU A 501 5.69 11.93 9.11
CA GLU A 501 5.87 13.19 9.82
C GLU A 501 5.92 13.01 11.34
N LEU A 502 5.07 12.15 11.90
CA LEU A 502 5.08 11.81 13.33
C LEU A 502 6.37 11.08 13.74
N GLN A 503 6.90 10.22 12.87
CA GLN A 503 8.17 9.54 13.07
C GLN A 503 9.36 10.49 12.98
N ALA A 504 9.36 11.43 12.04
CA ALA A 504 10.40 12.46 11.93
C ALA A 504 10.47 13.37 13.18
N ARG A 505 9.31 13.61 13.82
CA ARG A 505 9.22 14.35 15.09
C ARG A 505 9.53 13.51 16.34
N GLY A 506 9.70 12.20 16.19
CA GLY A 506 9.91 11.26 17.28
C GLY A 506 8.71 11.08 18.23
N ILE A 507 7.48 11.32 17.74
CA ILE A 507 6.23 11.15 18.51
C ILE A 507 5.68 9.73 18.34
N SER A 508 5.76 9.19 17.12
CA SER A 508 5.45 7.79 16.80
C SER A 508 6.77 7.06 16.54
N PHE A 509 6.94 5.87 17.10
CA PHE A 509 8.19 5.13 16.99
C PHE A 509 7.93 3.67 16.55
N PRO A 510 8.49 3.22 15.41
CA PRO A 510 8.42 1.82 15.03
C PRO A 510 9.35 0.99 15.90
N GLN A 511 8.91 -0.19 16.32
CA GLN A 511 9.75 -1.09 17.11
C GLN A 511 10.79 -1.78 16.23
N PHE A 512 12.04 -1.84 16.70
CA PHE A 512 13.16 -2.44 15.97
C PHE A 512 13.85 -3.51 16.82
N ASN A 513 14.46 -4.49 16.15
CA ASN A 513 15.34 -5.48 16.78
C ASN A 513 16.74 -5.34 16.16
N ASN A 514 17.80 -5.73 16.89
CA ASN A 514 19.20 -5.63 16.47
C ASN A 514 19.59 -4.21 16.06
N HIS A 515 19.20 -3.23 16.87
CA HIS A 515 19.45 -1.80 16.66
C HIS A 515 20.49 -1.27 17.67
N ILE A 516 21.08 -0.11 17.42
CA ILE A 516 21.96 0.58 18.39
C ILE A 516 21.19 1.77 18.95
N VAL A 517 21.30 2.02 20.25
CA VAL A 517 20.66 3.16 20.90
C VAL A 517 21.70 4.22 21.26
N ILE A 518 21.47 5.47 20.85
CA ILE A 518 22.24 6.63 21.29
C ILE A 518 21.34 7.44 22.23
N CYS A 519 21.80 7.63 23.45
CA CYS A 519 21.09 8.35 24.50
C CYS A 519 21.71 9.73 24.70
N GLY A 520 20.96 10.77 24.36
CA GLY A 520 21.39 12.16 24.39
C GLY A 520 21.71 12.74 23.02
N TRP A 521 21.99 14.04 22.98
CA TRP A 521 22.34 14.76 21.77
C TRP A 521 23.42 15.81 22.01
N ASN A 522 24.43 15.83 21.15
CA ASN A 522 25.46 16.86 21.07
C ASN A 522 26.02 16.96 19.64
N ASP A 523 27.00 17.84 19.44
CA ASP A 523 27.67 18.12 18.15
C ASP A 523 28.25 16.90 17.45
N ARG A 524 28.63 15.87 18.22
CA ARG A 524 29.29 14.66 17.71
C ARG A 524 28.29 13.65 17.17
N VAL A 525 27.04 13.68 17.65
CA VAL A 525 26.00 12.71 17.27
C VAL A 525 25.76 12.67 15.76
N PRO A 526 25.65 13.78 15.01
CA PRO A 526 25.48 13.74 13.56
C PRO A 526 26.56 12.95 12.81
N ASN A 527 27.84 13.12 13.17
CA ASN A 527 28.94 12.40 12.52
C ASN A 527 29.01 10.94 12.99
N LEU A 528 28.77 10.70 14.28
CA LEU A 528 28.62 9.35 14.84
C LEU A 528 27.51 8.56 14.12
N LEU A 529 26.38 9.19 13.80
CA LEU A 529 25.29 8.60 13.01
C LEU A 529 25.74 8.26 11.58
N LYS A 530 26.49 9.16 10.92
CA LYS A 530 27.03 8.90 9.58
C LYS A 530 27.96 7.68 9.59
N ASP A 531 28.77 7.51 10.62
CA ASP A 531 29.71 6.40 10.76
C ASP A 531 29.00 5.07 11.03
N LEU A 532 28.10 5.04 12.02
CA LEU A 532 27.36 3.84 12.39
C LEU A 532 26.42 3.34 11.29
N THR A 533 25.90 4.26 10.47
CA THR A 533 25.00 3.93 9.35
C THR A 533 25.72 3.65 8.04
N SER A 534 27.04 3.89 7.98
CA SER A 534 27.87 3.62 6.80
C SER A 534 27.73 2.17 6.32
N THR A 535 27.95 1.93 5.02
CA THR A 535 27.87 0.58 4.45
C THR A 535 28.98 -0.36 4.95
N ALA A 536 30.07 0.20 5.49
CA ALA A 536 31.18 -0.55 6.05
C ALA A 536 31.00 -0.88 7.55
N SER A 537 30.01 -0.28 8.20
CA SER A 537 29.66 -0.56 9.61
C SER A 537 29.28 -2.03 9.79
N PRO A 538 29.69 -2.68 10.91
CA PRO A 538 29.25 -4.03 11.26
C PRO A 538 27.75 -4.16 11.54
N LEU A 539 27.01 -3.05 11.57
CA LEU A 539 25.56 -3.04 11.79
C LEU A 539 24.84 -3.84 10.68
N PRO A 540 24.00 -4.84 11.04
CA PRO A 540 23.26 -5.65 10.07
C PRO A 540 22.47 -4.80 9.07
N SER A 541 22.25 -5.30 7.85
CA SER A 541 21.53 -4.57 6.79
C SER A 541 20.14 -4.10 7.21
N SER A 542 19.47 -4.87 8.09
CA SER A 542 18.17 -4.53 8.69
C SER A 542 18.28 -3.69 9.98
N GLY A 543 19.46 -3.63 10.60
CA GLY A 543 19.71 -2.92 11.85
C GLY A 543 19.63 -1.40 11.66
N LYS A 544 19.11 -0.70 12.67
CA LYS A 544 18.98 0.76 12.69
C LYS A 544 19.74 1.36 13.86
N VAL A 545 20.02 2.66 13.77
CA VAL A 545 20.50 3.47 14.88
C VAL A 545 19.36 4.34 15.38
N VAL A 546 19.02 4.22 16.65
CA VAL A 546 17.94 4.94 17.32
C VAL A 546 18.56 6.01 18.19
N VAL A 547 18.10 7.25 18.07
CA VAL A 547 18.54 8.35 18.93
C VAL A 547 17.41 8.75 19.85
N ILE A 548 17.66 8.71 21.15
CA ILE A 548 16.74 9.16 22.20
C ILE A 548 17.27 10.48 22.76
N ALA A 549 16.60 11.59 22.46
CA ALA A 549 16.98 12.88 23.00
C ALA A 549 15.79 13.84 23.12
N ASP A 550 15.94 14.81 24.00
CA ASP A 550 15.05 15.98 24.08
C ASP A 550 15.74 17.14 23.36
N HIS A 551 15.41 17.32 22.08
CA HIS A 551 16.02 18.31 21.19
C HIS A 551 15.09 19.50 20.96
N ASP A 552 15.66 20.70 20.80
CA ASP A 552 14.90 21.94 20.59
C ASP A 552 14.20 21.96 19.23
N ALA A 553 14.91 21.55 18.17
CA ALA A 553 14.33 21.40 16.84
C ALA A 553 13.31 20.26 16.80
N ASP A 554 12.18 20.48 16.14
CA ASP A 554 11.11 19.49 16.01
C ASP A 554 11.51 18.25 15.21
N LYS A 555 12.45 18.39 14.25
CA LYS A 555 12.95 17.31 13.40
C LYS A 555 14.48 17.38 13.29
N PRO A 556 15.22 16.89 14.31
CA PRO A 556 16.68 17.08 14.39
C PRO A 556 17.47 16.35 13.30
N LEU A 557 16.86 15.37 12.63
CA LEU A 557 17.51 14.61 11.56
C LEU A 557 17.35 15.24 10.17
N GLU A 558 16.43 16.19 10.00
CA GLU A 558 16.17 16.86 8.72
C GLU A 558 17.34 17.81 8.39
N GLY A 559 17.82 17.79 7.15
CA GLY A 559 18.98 18.59 6.72
C GLY A 559 20.37 17.97 6.97
N LEU A 560 20.48 16.87 7.73
CA LEU A 560 21.76 16.17 7.96
C LEU A 560 22.21 15.26 6.80
N GLY A 561 21.42 15.16 5.72
CA GLY A 561 21.67 14.21 4.63
C GLY A 561 21.56 12.75 5.08
N LEU A 562 20.76 12.50 6.12
CA LEU A 562 20.45 11.16 6.66
C LEU A 562 19.08 10.65 6.17
N GLU A 563 18.42 11.38 5.27
CA GLU A 563 17.15 10.98 4.66
C GLU A 563 17.30 9.65 3.91
N GLY A 564 16.45 8.67 4.24
CA GLY A 564 16.54 7.32 3.69
C GLY A 564 17.63 6.42 4.30
N LYS A 565 18.42 6.91 5.28
CA LYS A 565 19.38 6.08 6.02
C LYS A 565 18.72 5.32 7.18
N ARG A 566 19.45 4.34 7.73
CA ARG A 566 19.03 3.43 8.80
C ARG A 566 18.96 4.12 10.19
N VAL A 567 18.35 5.31 10.27
CA VAL A 567 18.24 6.11 11.52
C VAL A 567 16.77 6.27 11.92
N ALA A 568 16.52 6.24 13.22
CA ALA A 568 15.25 6.63 13.81
C ALA A 568 15.48 7.58 14.99
N TYR A 569 14.54 8.48 15.24
CA TYR A 569 14.58 9.44 16.34
C TYR A 569 13.38 9.22 17.26
N MET A 570 13.62 9.21 18.56
CA MET A 570 12.62 9.11 19.61
C MET A 570 12.76 10.35 20.50
N ARG A 571 11.71 11.16 20.57
CA ARG A 571 11.74 12.40 21.37
C ARG A 571 11.49 12.07 22.83
N GLY A 572 12.41 12.46 23.70
CA GLY A 572 12.23 12.41 25.14
C GLY A 572 13.51 12.11 25.92
N ARG A 573 13.36 11.86 27.23
CA ARG A 573 14.49 11.68 28.14
C ARG A 573 14.95 10.23 28.14
N SER A 574 16.22 10.00 27.85
CA SER A 574 16.84 8.66 27.85
C SER A 574 16.84 7.95 29.20
N SER A 575 16.59 8.67 30.29
CA SER A 575 16.44 8.10 31.64
C SER A 575 15.02 7.63 31.96
N ASP A 576 14.05 7.82 31.06
CA ASP A 576 12.66 7.38 31.26
C ASP A 576 12.49 5.92 30.85
N TYR A 577 12.09 5.08 31.80
CA TYR A 577 11.84 3.65 31.60
C TYR A 577 10.87 3.38 30.45
N LYS A 578 9.81 4.19 30.33
CA LYS A 578 8.80 3.99 29.28
C LYS A 578 9.40 4.16 27.88
N ILE A 579 10.31 5.12 27.71
CA ILE A 579 10.96 5.38 26.43
C ILE A 579 11.93 4.24 26.08
N LEU A 580 12.69 3.76 27.07
CA LEU A 580 13.58 2.60 26.90
C LEU A 580 12.79 1.33 26.53
N GLU A 581 11.61 1.15 27.12
CA GLU A 581 10.68 0.09 26.78
C GLU A 581 10.10 0.23 25.36
N ASP A 582 9.67 1.44 24.97
CA ASP A 582 9.10 1.72 23.64
C ASP A 582 10.12 1.48 22.52
N VAL A 583 11.40 1.79 22.78
CA VAL A 583 12.52 1.54 21.87
C VAL A 583 12.95 0.07 21.84
N ARG A 584 12.54 -0.74 22.83
CA ARG A 584 12.98 -2.13 23.05
C ARG A 584 14.49 -2.24 23.26
N ILE A 585 15.01 -1.52 24.26
CA ILE A 585 16.43 -1.51 24.61
C ILE A 585 17.03 -2.92 24.79
N GLU A 586 16.22 -3.89 25.23
CA GLU A 586 16.63 -5.28 25.41
C GLU A 586 16.97 -6.03 24.11
N HIS A 587 16.48 -5.53 22.97
CA HIS A 587 16.81 -6.05 21.64
C HIS A 587 17.89 -5.23 20.93
N ALA A 588 18.50 -4.26 21.61
CA ALA A 588 19.59 -3.47 21.07
C ALA A 588 20.93 -4.23 21.15
N ILE A 589 21.86 -3.92 20.24
CA ILE A 589 23.23 -4.45 20.24
C ILE A 589 24.04 -3.80 21.38
N GLY A 590 23.73 -2.54 21.70
CA GLY A 590 24.38 -1.75 22.75
C GLY A 590 23.84 -0.33 22.81
N ALA A 591 24.21 0.38 23.87
CA ALA A 591 23.83 1.77 24.08
C ALA A 591 25.06 2.69 24.20
N ILE A 592 25.04 3.82 23.47
CA ILE A 592 26.00 4.92 23.63
C ILE A 592 25.33 6.05 24.37
N VAL A 593 25.86 6.45 25.52
CA VAL A 593 25.38 7.57 26.32
C VAL A 593 26.30 8.77 26.07
N VAL A 594 25.75 9.80 25.42
CA VAL A 594 26.47 11.04 25.11
C VAL A 594 26.08 12.16 26.08
N ALA A 595 27.03 13.01 26.43
CA ALA A 595 26.76 14.17 27.27
C ALA A 595 26.06 15.27 26.46
N GLY A 596 24.90 15.74 26.93
CA GLY A 596 24.07 16.71 26.20
C GLY A 596 24.61 18.15 26.19
N GLN A 597 24.38 18.89 25.10
CA GLN A 597 24.88 20.28 24.89
C GLN A 597 24.49 21.28 25.99
N LYS A 598 23.22 21.31 26.41
CA LYS A 598 22.70 22.34 27.34
C LYS A 598 23.16 22.20 28.81
N LYS A 599 24.03 21.24 29.15
CA LYS A 599 24.09 20.69 30.53
C LYS A 599 25.47 20.31 31.04
N ILE A 600 26.52 20.93 30.51
CA ILE A 600 27.83 20.93 31.18
C ILE A 600 27.73 21.66 32.54
N GLU A 601 26.72 22.52 32.74
CA GLU A 601 26.35 23.15 34.02
C GLU A 601 25.90 22.17 35.13
N ASP A 602 25.35 20.99 34.79
CA ASP A 602 24.82 20.00 35.76
C ASP A 602 25.84 18.88 36.08
N ASN A 603 27.14 19.09 35.87
CA ASN A 603 28.21 18.13 36.23
C ASN A 603 28.00 16.69 35.68
N ASN A 604 27.41 16.53 34.49
CA ASN A 604 27.14 15.22 33.84
C ASN A 604 26.21 14.23 34.60
N TYR A 605 25.47 14.63 35.64
CA TYR A 605 24.63 13.70 36.42
C TYR A 605 23.57 12.94 35.61
N ARG A 606 23.07 13.53 34.51
CA ARG A 606 22.05 12.89 33.66
C ARG A 606 22.55 11.68 32.89
N SER A 607 23.81 11.68 32.47
CA SER A 607 24.41 10.54 31.79
C SER A 607 24.52 9.36 32.76
N ILE A 608 24.91 9.64 34.02
CA ILE A 608 24.92 8.65 35.10
C ILE A 608 23.53 8.06 35.30
N LEU A 609 22.50 8.92 35.47
CA LEU A 609 21.10 8.48 35.61
C LEU A 609 20.61 7.66 34.42
N THR A 610 21.03 8.01 33.21
CA THR A 610 20.68 7.25 32.00
C THR A 610 21.30 5.85 32.03
N CYS A 611 22.58 5.74 32.39
CA CYS A 611 23.24 4.44 32.56
C CYS A 611 22.53 3.59 33.61
N THR A 612 22.21 4.17 34.78
CA THR A 612 21.44 3.48 35.83
C THR A 612 20.06 3.04 35.34
N ALA A 613 19.35 3.89 34.59
CA ALA A 613 18.03 3.59 34.05
C ALA A 613 18.07 2.46 33.01
N ILE A 614 19.08 2.42 32.13
CA ILE A 614 19.27 1.32 31.17
C ILE A 614 19.48 0.00 31.92
N ARG A 615 20.44 -0.06 32.84
CA ARG A 615 20.74 -1.29 33.59
C ARG A 615 19.54 -1.73 34.44
N GLY A 616 18.86 -0.78 35.09
CA GLY A 616 17.63 -1.02 35.84
C GLY A 616 16.49 -1.53 34.96
N SER A 617 16.30 -0.97 33.76
CA SER A 617 15.27 -1.38 32.80
C SER A 617 15.51 -2.82 32.32
N LEU A 618 16.76 -3.19 32.03
CA LEU A 618 17.10 -4.54 31.60
C LEU A 618 16.91 -5.60 32.70
N ARG A 619 17.16 -5.24 33.97
CA ARG A 619 16.96 -6.14 35.12
C ARG A 619 15.49 -6.29 35.55
N SER A 620 14.65 -5.31 35.23
CA SER A 620 13.22 -5.29 35.60
C SER A 620 12.29 -5.80 34.48
N LEU A 621 12.85 -6.41 33.42
CA LEU A 621 12.07 -6.92 32.30
C LEU A 621 11.12 -8.06 32.73
N PRO A 622 9.85 -8.05 32.30
CA PRO A 622 8.97 -9.20 32.46
C PRO A 622 9.46 -10.39 31.62
N GLU A 623 9.24 -11.62 32.09
CA GLU A 623 9.74 -12.86 31.46
C GLU A 623 9.42 -12.96 29.96
N GLU A 624 8.24 -12.48 29.54
CA GLU A 624 7.78 -12.52 28.14
C GLU A 624 8.62 -11.65 27.18
N ARG A 625 9.30 -10.62 27.69
CA ARG A 625 10.11 -9.68 26.90
C ARG A 625 11.60 -10.04 26.86
N VAL A 626 12.04 -10.97 27.70
CA VAL A 626 13.44 -11.39 27.73
C VAL A 626 13.80 -12.01 26.37
N PRO A 627 14.85 -11.52 25.68
CA PRO A 627 15.30 -12.09 24.43
C PRO A 627 15.60 -13.60 24.57
N LYS A 628 15.20 -14.40 23.57
CA LYS A 628 15.44 -15.85 23.57
C LYS A 628 16.93 -16.14 23.37
N GLY A 629 17.58 -16.83 24.30
CA GLY A 629 19.01 -17.23 24.25
C GLY A 629 19.73 -16.97 25.57
N ASP A 630 21.08 -16.93 25.54
CA ASP A 630 21.95 -16.60 26.69
C ASP A 630 21.98 -15.09 27.01
N PHE A 631 20.84 -14.40 26.91
CA PHE A 631 20.78 -12.97 27.21
C PHE A 631 20.87 -12.74 28.73
N ARG A 632 21.90 -11.99 29.14
CA ARG A 632 22.08 -11.54 30.52
C ARG A 632 22.06 -10.01 30.56
N PRO A 633 21.22 -9.39 31.40
CA PRO A 633 21.18 -7.92 31.55
C PRO A 633 22.54 -7.30 31.84
N ASP A 634 23.41 -8.01 32.56
CA ASP A 634 24.74 -7.56 32.96
C ASP A 634 25.76 -7.59 31.82
N ASP A 635 25.51 -8.37 30.76
CA ASP A 635 26.38 -8.46 29.57
C ASP A 635 26.02 -7.41 28.50
N PHE A 636 24.94 -6.64 28.67
CA PHE A 636 24.53 -5.61 27.71
C PHE A 636 25.53 -4.45 27.70
N PRO A 637 26.12 -4.08 26.56
CA PRO A 637 27.19 -3.10 26.51
C PRO A 637 26.65 -1.66 26.59
N ILE A 638 27.05 -0.96 27.64
CA ILE A 638 26.82 0.47 27.86
C ILE A 638 28.16 1.20 27.71
N ILE A 639 28.23 2.11 26.74
CA ILE A 639 29.39 2.97 26.51
C ILE A 639 28.99 4.39 26.84
N ALA A 640 29.69 5.05 27.76
CA ALA A 640 29.37 6.42 28.15
C ALA A 640 30.53 7.40 27.93
N GLU A 641 30.20 8.60 27.50
CA GLU A 641 31.12 9.73 27.47
C GLU A 641 31.33 10.29 28.89
N LEU A 642 32.58 10.38 29.31
CA LEU A 642 33.00 11.00 30.57
C LEU A 642 33.60 12.38 30.29
N TYR A 643 32.90 13.42 30.72
CA TYR A 643 33.35 14.80 30.59
C TYR A 643 34.23 15.22 31.77
N PHE A 644 33.71 15.04 32.99
CA PHE A 644 34.38 15.36 34.25
C PHE A 644 34.98 14.09 34.87
N GLU A 645 36.30 14.07 35.08
CA GLU A 645 37.00 12.90 35.63
C GLU A 645 36.60 12.60 37.09
N GLU A 646 36.19 13.63 37.82
CA GLU A 646 35.73 13.56 39.21
C GLU A 646 34.50 12.65 39.35
N ASN A 647 33.69 12.56 38.29
CA ASN A 647 32.46 11.78 38.29
C ASN A 647 32.64 10.31 37.89
N ARG A 648 33.87 9.89 37.56
CA ARG A 648 34.20 8.54 37.12
C ARG A 648 33.63 7.45 38.03
N HIS A 649 33.83 7.59 39.34
CA HIS A 649 33.37 6.61 40.32
C HIS A 649 31.84 6.41 40.29
N PHE A 650 31.07 7.46 40.00
CA PHE A 650 29.61 7.35 39.88
C PHE A 650 29.18 6.61 38.61
N PHE A 651 29.89 6.80 37.51
CA PHE A 651 29.66 6.01 36.28
C PHE A 651 30.00 4.54 36.47
N GLU A 652 31.13 4.24 37.13
CA GLU A 652 31.52 2.86 37.45
C GLU A 652 30.52 2.19 38.39
N SER A 653 29.99 2.95 39.36
CA SER A 653 28.92 2.48 40.25
C SER A 653 27.59 2.25 39.54
N SER A 654 27.39 2.87 38.37
CA SER A 654 26.23 2.63 37.49
C SER A 654 26.42 1.46 36.54
N GLU A 655 27.47 0.66 36.75
CA GLU A 655 27.79 -0.54 35.97
C GLU A 655 27.94 -0.26 34.46
N VAL A 656 28.57 0.86 34.10
CA VAL A 656 28.93 1.14 32.70
C VAL A 656 30.09 0.24 32.29
N ASP A 657 29.99 -0.39 31.11
CA ASP A 657 31.02 -1.31 30.61
C ASP A 657 32.29 -0.58 30.17
N LYS A 658 32.14 0.54 29.45
CA LYS A 658 33.26 1.33 28.91
C LYS A 658 33.02 2.83 29.08
N LEU A 659 34.05 3.53 29.56
CA LEU A 659 34.05 4.98 29.71
C LEU A 659 35.06 5.64 28.77
N VAL A 660 34.58 6.59 27.97
CA VAL A 660 35.44 7.41 27.10
C VAL A 660 35.64 8.77 27.72
N SER A 661 36.80 8.98 28.33
CA SER A 661 37.19 10.29 28.85
C SER A 661 37.59 11.23 27.72
N LEU A 662 36.84 12.31 27.57
CA LEU A 662 37.18 13.36 26.60
C LEU A 662 38.55 13.98 26.93
N LYS A 663 38.92 14.07 28.22
CA LYS A 663 40.19 14.65 28.69
C LYS A 663 41.32 13.80 28.19
N SER A 664 41.24 12.53 28.55
CA SER A 664 42.28 11.55 28.37
C SER A 664 42.53 11.31 26.89
N VAL A 665 41.47 11.26 26.07
CA VAL A 665 41.60 11.15 24.61
C VAL A 665 42.27 12.40 24.03
N SER A 666 41.88 13.60 24.46
CA SER A 666 42.43 14.86 23.95
C SER A 666 43.90 15.04 24.33
N VAL A 667 44.26 14.84 25.60
CA VAL A 667 45.64 14.90 26.11
C VAL A 667 46.53 13.95 25.33
N ARG A 668 46.09 12.69 25.17
CA ARG A 668 46.85 11.67 24.43
C ARG A 668 47.01 12.04 22.98
N LEU A 669 45.91 12.34 22.28
CA LEU A 669 45.97 12.61 20.86
C LEU A 669 46.83 13.84 20.56
N ILE A 670 46.65 14.94 21.27
CA ILE A 670 47.39 16.18 21.03
C ILE A 670 48.86 16.01 21.38
N SER A 671 49.19 15.45 22.55
CA SER A 671 50.59 15.21 22.94
C SER A 671 51.29 14.25 21.99
N HIS A 672 50.58 13.19 21.58
CA HIS A 672 51.10 12.20 20.66
C HIS A 672 51.27 12.74 19.24
N ALA A 673 50.32 13.55 18.76
CA ALA A 673 50.36 14.21 17.47
C ALA A 673 51.45 15.29 17.42
N ALA A 674 51.71 15.98 18.52
CA ALA A 674 52.83 16.91 18.63
C ALA A 674 54.15 16.16 18.46
N LEU A 675 54.37 15.09 19.24
CA LEU A 675 55.60 14.29 19.22
C LEU A 675 55.76 13.45 17.94
N ASN A 676 54.67 13.08 17.28
CA ASN A 676 54.65 12.26 16.07
C ASN A 676 53.72 12.91 15.02
N PRO A 677 54.21 13.89 14.23
CA PRO A 677 53.35 14.59 13.28
C PRO A 677 52.72 13.62 12.27
N GLY A 678 51.44 13.81 11.91
CA GLY A 678 50.72 12.91 10.99
C GLY A 678 50.14 11.64 11.60
N ILE A 679 50.37 11.38 12.90
CA ILE A 679 49.80 10.19 13.57
C ILE A 679 48.27 10.23 13.69
N SER A 680 47.69 11.43 13.80
CA SER A 680 46.24 11.63 13.89
C SER A 680 45.52 11.14 12.63
N GLU A 681 46.15 11.28 11.46
CA GLU A 681 45.62 10.80 10.18
C GLU A 681 45.58 9.26 10.14
N LEU A 682 46.69 8.61 10.52
CA LEU A 682 46.77 7.15 10.64
C LEU A 682 45.72 6.60 11.61
N LEU A 683 45.58 7.21 12.79
CA LEU A 683 44.64 6.75 13.82
C LEU A 683 43.20 6.87 13.35
N ILE A 684 42.84 7.98 12.69
CA ILE A 684 41.49 8.13 12.11
C ILE A 684 41.27 7.11 11.00
N GLU A 685 42.23 6.89 10.13
CA GLU A 685 42.11 5.90 9.05
C GLU A 685 41.91 4.48 9.60
N LEU A 686 42.65 4.10 10.64
CA LEU A 686 42.54 2.80 11.31
C LEU A 686 41.21 2.60 12.02
N MET A 687 40.62 3.68 12.53
CA MET A 687 39.38 3.65 13.30
C MET A 687 38.12 3.89 12.46
N THR A 688 38.24 4.44 11.26
CA THR A 688 37.09 4.76 10.39
C THR A 688 36.47 3.51 9.76
N PHE A 689 35.15 3.41 9.78
CA PHE A 689 34.41 2.41 8.98
C PHE A 689 34.51 2.74 7.49
N SER A 690 35.54 2.24 6.81
CA SER A 690 35.71 2.42 5.37
C SER A 690 35.47 1.14 4.58
N THR A 691 34.94 1.25 3.37
CA THR A 691 34.88 0.10 2.45
C THR A 691 36.25 -0.30 1.93
N SER A 692 37.23 0.61 1.95
CA SER A 692 38.60 0.39 1.50
C SER A 692 39.46 -0.34 2.52
N GLN A 693 39.29 -0.07 3.81
CA GLN A 693 40.11 -0.64 4.88
C GLN A 693 39.31 -0.66 6.19
N VAL A 694 39.33 -1.77 6.93
CA VAL A 694 38.64 -1.87 8.23
C VAL A 694 39.52 -2.64 9.20
N ALA A 695 39.79 -2.05 10.37
CA ALA A 695 40.27 -2.79 11.51
C ALA A 695 39.14 -3.64 12.09
N LYS A 696 39.37 -4.95 12.22
CA LYS A 696 38.37 -5.92 12.69
C LYS A 696 38.94 -6.75 13.83
N LEU A 697 38.04 -7.18 14.70
CA LEU A 697 38.33 -8.20 15.69
C LEU A 697 37.72 -9.52 15.21
N ILE A 698 38.51 -10.59 15.14
CA ILE A 698 38.09 -11.89 14.60
C ILE A 698 38.46 -12.99 15.59
N PRO A 699 37.55 -13.93 15.92
CA PRO A 699 37.88 -15.09 16.74
C PRO A 699 38.98 -15.95 16.11
N ALA A 700 39.92 -16.46 16.91
CA ALA A 700 40.98 -17.34 16.42
C ALA A 700 40.44 -18.64 15.78
N THR A 701 39.24 -19.08 16.16
CA THR A 701 38.56 -20.30 15.70
C THR A 701 37.75 -20.15 14.41
N GLU A 702 37.55 -18.92 13.88
CA GLU A 702 36.82 -18.68 12.63
C GLU A 702 37.74 -18.23 11.47
N PRO A 703 38.64 -19.10 10.95
CA PRO A 703 39.52 -18.75 9.84
C PRO A 703 38.80 -18.70 8.46
N GLU A 704 37.50 -18.99 8.38
CA GLU A 704 36.76 -19.02 7.10
C GLU A 704 36.53 -17.62 6.49
N GLN A 705 36.77 -16.53 7.23
CA GLN A 705 36.69 -15.17 6.68
C GLN A 705 37.91 -14.75 5.83
N TRP A 706 38.94 -15.59 5.79
CA TRP A 706 40.16 -15.34 5.01
C TRP A 706 40.02 -15.89 3.58
N LYS A 707 40.63 -15.21 2.59
CA LYS A 707 40.65 -15.71 1.19
C LYS A 707 41.33 -17.08 1.05
N LYS A 708 42.18 -17.45 2.01
CA LYS A 708 42.80 -18.77 2.15
C LYS A 708 42.73 -19.16 3.62
N PRO A 709 42.24 -20.36 3.98
CA PRO A 709 42.21 -20.80 5.37
C PRO A 709 43.65 -20.92 5.87
N ILE A 710 43.99 -20.09 6.85
CA ILE A 710 45.27 -20.13 7.55
C ILE A 710 44.98 -20.70 8.94
N GLN A 711 45.68 -21.76 9.33
CA GLN A 711 45.63 -22.24 10.71
C GLN A 711 46.32 -21.20 11.60
N VAL A 712 45.59 -20.72 12.60
CA VAL A 712 46.07 -19.67 13.52
C VAL A 712 46.32 -20.20 14.94
N VAL A 713 45.43 -21.06 15.43
CA VAL A 713 45.52 -21.66 16.77
C VAL A 713 46.80 -22.50 16.92
N ASP A 714 47.41 -22.44 18.10
CA ASP A 714 48.65 -23.12 18.52
C ASP A 714 49.94 -22.69 17.80
N ARG A 715 49.86 -21.66 16.96
CA ARG A 715 51.02 -21.05 16.30
C ARG A 715 51.47 -19.78 17.01
N THR A 716 52.73 -19.42 16.80
CA THR A 716 53.30 -18.19 17.37
C THR A 716 52.74 -16.96 16.67
N PHE A 717 52.63 -15.84 17.40
CA PHE A 717 52.18 -14.56 16.87
C PHE A 717 53.01 -14.13 15.64
N SER A 718 54.34 -14.34 15.68
CA SER A 718 55.25 -14.02 14.57
C SER A 718 54.93 -14.81 13.28
N GLU A 719 54.72 -16.12 13.40
CA GLU A 719 54.35 -16.97 12.26
C GLU A 719 53.03 -16.54 11.62
N VAL A 720 52.03 -16.27 12.46
CA VAL A 720 50.68 -15.88 12.01
C VAL A 720 50.72 -14.49 11.38
N LEU A 721 51.45 -13.54 11.97
CA LEU A 721 51.66 -12.20 11.41
C LEU A 721 52.28 -12.28 10.01
N GLN A 722 53.31 -13.12 9.80
CA GLN A 722 53.96 -13.27 8.50
C GLN A 722 53.03 -13.89 7.45
N ASP A 723 52.23 -14.90 7.81
CA ASP A 723 51.32 -15.56 6.88
C ASP A 723 50.10 -14.71 6.52
N LEU A 724 49.52 -13.99 7.50
CA LEU A 724 48.41 -13.07 7.24
C LEU A 724 48.83 -11.92 6.32
N ARG A 725 50.07 -11.42 6.44
CA ARG A 725 50.59 -10.38 5.54
C ARG A 725 50.66 -10.83 4.08
N LYS A 726 50.97 -12.10 3.81
CA LYS A 726 50.92 -12.67 2.44
C LYS A 726 49.50 -12.65 1.84
N SER A 727 48.48 -12.49 2.69
CA SER A 727 47.06 -12.43 2.32
C SER A 727 46.48 -11.00 2.38
N ASP A 728 47.33 -9.97 2.36
CA ASP A 728 46.96 -8.55 2.48
C ASP A 728 46.29 -8.18 3.82
N VAL A 729 46.61 -8.91 4.90
CA VAL A 729 46.08 -8.69 6.26
C VAL A 729 47.22 -8.37 7.23
N LEU A 730 47.10 -7.28 7.97
CA LEU A 730 48.02 -6.91 9.05
C LEU A 730 47.43 -7.36 10.39
N LEU A 731 48.12 -8.24 11.11
CA LEU A 731 47.81 -8.54 12.51
C LEU A 731 48.44 -7.46 13.40
N LEU A 732 47.61 -6.75 14.17
CA LEU A 732 48.06 -5.73 15.12
C LEU A 732 48.31 -6.34 16.50
N SER A 733 47.39 -7.16 17.01
CA SER A 733 47.49 -7.76 18.34
C SER A 733 46.64 -9.03 18.41
N ALA A 734 47.06 -10.00 19.22
CA ALA A 734 46.17 -11.02 19.77
C ALA A 734 45.65 -10.53 21.12
N TYR A 735 44.36 -10.71 21.39
CA TYR A 735 43.71 -10.33 22.64
C TYR A 735 43.28 -11.60 23.37
N GLU A 736 43.87 -11.82 24.55
CA GLU A 736 43.54 -12.94 25.44
C GLU A 736 42.23 -12.64 26.18
N LYS A 737 41.18 -13.41 25.88
CA LYS A 737 39.88 -13.27 26.55
C LYS A 737 39.96 -13.88 27.96
N SER A 738 39.69 -13.09 28.99
CA SER A 738 39.65 -13.62 30.36
C SER A 738 38.44 -14.53 30.58
N GLN A 739 38.54 -15.50 31.50
CA GLN A 739 37.46 -16.44 31.79
C GLN A 739 36.19 -15.71 32.27
N PRO A 740 34.98 -16.16 31.86
CA PRO A 740 33.73 -15.55 32.28
C PRO A 740 33.60 -15.60 33.82
N GLY A 741 33.57 -14.43 34.46
CA GLY A 741 33.51 -14.26 35.92
C GLY A 741 34.72 -13.57 36.54
N LEU A 742 35.86 -13.52 35.84
CA LEU A 742 36.85 -12.46 36.09
C LEU A 742 36.40 -11.25 35.28
N GLN A 743 36.20 -10.10 35.94
CA GLN A 743 36.04 -8.84 35.21
C GLN A 743 37.26 -8.68 34.31
N ASP A 744 37.07 -8.82 32.98
CA ASP A 744 37.96 -8.22 31.97
C ASP A 744 38.27 -6.84 32.54
N THR A 745 39.52 -6.61 32.96
CA THR A 745 39.94 -5.48 33.78
C THR A 745 39.07 -4.27 33.51
N LYS A 746 38.30 -3.80 34.52
CA LYS A 746 37.57 -2.53 34.45
C LYS A 746 38.45 -1.52 33.73
N SER A 747 37.88 -0.72 32.82
CA SER A 747 38.55 0.10 31.79
C SER A 747 39.60 1.11 32.27
N ASP A 748 40.00 1.00 33.52
CA ASP A 748 40.91 1.80 34.33
C ASP A 748 42.36 1.66 33.86
N ASP A 749 42.71 0.57 33.16
CA ASP A 749 44.07 0.41 32.67
C ASP A 749 44.30 1.17 31.37
N ILE A 750 44.52 2.45 31.54
CA ILE A 750 44.85 3.42 30.50
C ILE A 750 46.17 3.13 29.76
N ASP A 751 46.95 2.17 30.26
CA ASP A 751 48.28 1.81 29.79
C ASP A 751 48.36 0.33 29.40
N PHE A 752 49.35 -0.04 28.57
CA PHE A 752 49.70 -1.45 28.43
C PHE A 752 50.65 -1.86 29.55
N LYS A 753 50.09 -2.26 30.69
CA LYS A 753 50.86 -2.95 31.74
C LYS A 753 51.34 -4.32 31.25
N GLU A 754 52.32 -4.91 31.94
CA GLU A 754 52.78 -6.27 31.63
C GLU A 754 51.64 -7.31 31.69
N SER A 755 50.69 -7.13 32.62
CA SER A 755 49.50 -7.97 32.76
C SER A 755 48.38 -7.70 31.74
N SER A 756 48.60 -6.78 30.79
CA SER A 756 47.58 -6.40 29.80
C SER A 756 47.29 -7.57 28.84
N PRO A 757 46.01 -7.88 28.54
CA PRO A 757 45.60 -9.03 27.71
C PRO A 757 45.92 -8.88 26.21
N TYR A 758 46.68 -7.85 25.85
CA TYR A 758 47.07 -7.57 24.47
C TYR A 758 48.49 -8.09 24.25
N HIS A 759 48.66 -8.99 23.29
CA HIS A 759 49.93 -9.58 22.88
C HIS A 759 50.30 -9.09 21.47
N PHE A 760 51.41 -8.37 21.39
CA PHE A 760 51.95 -7.77 20.18
C PHE A 760 53.41 -7.33 20.39
N GLY A 761 54.05 -6.75 19.37
CA GLY A 761 55.39 -6.17 19.52
C GLY A 761 56.44 -7.20 19.95
N SER A 762 56.96 -7.10 21.17
CA SER A 762 58.00 -8.02 21.68
C SER A 762 57.50 -9.40 22.07
N GLU A 763 56.19 -9.62 22.15
CA GLU A 763 55.59 -10.91 22.52
C GLU A 763 55.41 -11.82 21.28
N MET A 764 56.41 -11.84 20.39
CA MET A 764 56.38 -12.56 19.10
C MET A 764 56.21 -14.08 19.24
N ASP A 765 56.64 -14.64 20.37
CA ASP A 765 56.59 -16.08 20.68
C ASP A 765 55.25 -16.51 21.34
N TYR A 766 54.34 -15.57 21.59
CA TYR A 766 53.03 -15.88 22.16
C TYR A 766 52.27 -16.87 21.26
N LYS A 767 51.80 -17.98 21.84
CA LYS A 767 50.99 -18.96 21.14
C LYS A 767 49.52 -18.59 21.21
N ILE A 768 48.92 -18.40 20.05
CA ILE A 768 47.51 -18.00 19.94
C ILE A 768 46.60 -19.17 20.35
N LYS A 769 45.71 -18.90 21.31
CA LYS A 769 44.76 -19.87 21.87
C LYS A 769 43.43 -19.82 21.10
N GLU A 770 42.61 -20.86 21.25
CA GLU A 770 41.27 -20.90 20.65
C GLU A 770 40.34 -19.78 21.15
N THR A 771 40.53 -19.34 22.39
CA THR A 771 39.70 -18.30 23.02
C THR A 771 40.10 -16.88 22.62
N ASP A 772 41.21 -16.71 21.90
CA ASP A 772 41.76 -15.40 21.60
C ASP A 772 41.01 -14.68 20.48
N LEU A 773 41.07 -13.36 20.54
CA LEU A 773 40.51 -12.47 19.53
C LEU A 773 41.65 -11.76 18.79
N LEU A 774 41.63 -11.80 17.47
CA LEU A 774 42.68 -11.25 16.61
C LEU A 774 42.31 -9.87 16.12
N LEU A 775 43.10 -8.87 16.46
CA LEU A 775 42.97 -7.51 15.97
C LEU A 775 43.70 -7.38 14.64
N VAL A 776 42.95 -7.30 13.54
CA VAL A 776 43.51 -7.27 12.19
C VAL A 776 43.09 -6.04 11.41
N VAL A 777 43.92 -5.61 10.46
CA VAL A 777 43.61 -4.56 9.49
C VAL A 777 43.69 -5.17 8.10
N ARG A 778 42.60 -5.11 7.34
CA ARG A 778 42.52 -5.68 5.99
C ARG A 778 42.40 -4.59 4.94
N ARG A 779 43.18 -4.70 3.87
CA ARG A 779 43.11 -3.83 2.69
C ARG A 779 42.08 -4.36 1.67
N ASN A 780 41.21 -3.49 1.18
CA ASN A 780 40.28 -3.75 0.09
C ASN A 780 40.75 -2.99 -1.16
N LYS A 781 41.13 -3.74 -2.22
CA LYS A 781 41.86 -3.26 -3.41
C LYS A 781 41.11 -2.24 -4.30
N LYS A 782 39.88 -1.81 -3.96
CA LYS A 782 39.01 -1.01 -4.85
C LYS A 782 39.03 0.51 -4.66
N THR A 783 39.59 1.05 -3.58
CA THR A 783 39.52 2.49 -3.31
C THR A 783 40.73 2.96 -2.52
N VAL A 784 41.76 3.42 -3.23
CA VAL A 784 42.87 4.17 -2.64
C VAL A 784 42.68 5.61 -3.08
N GLY A 785 42.38 6.50 -2.13
CA GLY A 785 42.15 7.92 -2.39
C GLY A 785 40.80 8.36 -1.85
N GLY A 786 40.82 9.05 -0.70
CA GLY A 786 39.60 9.67 -0.14
C GLY A 786 39.67 10.04 1.34
N GLY A 787 40.70 9.61 2.07
CA GLY A 787 40.92 10.09 3.45
C GLY A 787 41.18 11.60 3.47
N LYS A 788 40.55 12.33 4.41
CA LYS A 788 40.86 13.75 4.64
C LYS A 788 42.32 13.86 5.10
N LYS A 789 43.13 14.63 4.39
CA LYS A 789 44.55 14.84 4.69
C LYS A 789 44.68 15.89 5.79
N PHE A 790 45.16 15.48 6.97
CA PHE A 790 45.28 16.39 8.10
C PHE A 790 46.64 17.09 8.11
N LEU A 791 47.70 16.47 7.58
CA LEU A 791 48.98 17.17 7.48
C LEU A 791 49.02 18.07 6.24
N ARG A 792 49.43 19.33 6.39
CA ARG A 792 49.51 20.29 5.27
C ARG A 792 50.58 19.86 4.25
N ASP A 793 50.33 20.17 2.98
CA ASP A 793 51.34 20.02 1.94
C ASP A 793 52.55 20.93 2.23
N HIS A 794 53.76 20.38 2.10
CA HIS A 794 55.05 21.07 2.30
C HIS A 794 55.54 21.26 3.74
N THR A 795 54.97 20.57 4.73
CA THR A 795 55.50 20.56 6.11
C THR A 795 56.93 19.99 6.15
N SER A 796 57.88 20.74 6.70
CA SER A 796 59.29 20.32 6.79
C SER A 796 59.45 19.05 7.60
N VAL A 797 60.38 18.21 7.17
CA VAL A 797 60.27 16.76 7.38
C VAL A 797 61.07 16.27 8.59
N SER A 798 62.17 16.93 8.98
CA SER A 798 62.99 16.53 10.14
C SER A 798 62.62 17.30 11.42
N PHE A 799 62.14 16.59 12.44
CA PHE A 799 61.87 17.14 13.77
C PHE A 799 62.81 16.50 14.79
N ASP A 800 63.67 17.30 15.41
CA ASP A 800 64.52 16.88 16.53
C ASP A 800 63.95 17.43 17.83
N TYR A 801 62.98 16.70 18.38
CA TYR A 801 62.20 17.13 19.53
C TYR A 801 63.07 17.43 20.76
N ALA A 802 64.18 16.72 20.95
CA ALA A 802 65.08 16.92 22.09
C ALA A 802 65.70 18.32 22.11
N ASN A 803 65.76 19.00 20.96
CA ASN A 803 66.28 20.35 20.81
C ASN A 803 65.20 21.43 20.60
N GLU A 804 63.93 21.04 20.49
CA GLU A 804 62.81 21.97 20.25
C GLU A 804 62.35 22.70 21.52
N VAL A 805 61.97 23.98 21.36
CA VAL A 805 61.25 24.75 22.36
C VAL A 805 59.80 24.88 21.89
N VAL A 806 58.87 24.35 22.68
CA VAL A 806 57.45 24.26 22.33
C VAL A 806 56.67 25.36 23.03
N LEU A 807 55.93 26.16 22.27
CA LEU A 807 54.96 27.14 22.77
C LEU A 807 53.57 26.49 22.82
N LEU A 808 53.05 26.25 24.03
CA LEU A 808 51.69 25.77 24.25
C LEU A 808 50.79 26.97 24.54
N ILE A 809 49.74 27.17 23.73
CA ILE A 809 48.83 28.31 23.85
C ILE A 809 47.44 27.80 24.21
N GLY A 810 46.87 28.39 25.26
CA GLY A 810 45.48 28.15 25.66
C GLY A 810 45.39 27.59 27.07
N ASN A 811 44.31 27.98 27.76
CA ASN A 811 43.96 27.51 29.10
C ASN A 811 42.76 26.57 29.03
N ASN A 812 42.91 25.43 28.36
CA ASN A 812 41.89 24.39 28.48
C ASN A 812 42.21 23.49 29.69
N TRP A 813 41.20 22.82 30.20
CA TRP A 813 41.24 21.80 31.24
C TRP A 813 42.30 20.69 31.06
N ALA A 814 42.92 20.57 29.88
CA ALA A 814 43.91 19.55 29.53
C ALA A 814 45.35 20.10 29.37
N GLY A 815 45.54 21.43 29.43
CA GLY A 815 46.79 22.09 29.03
C GLY A 815 47.98 21.74 29.92
N GLU A 816 47.79 21.66 31.24
CA GLU A 816 48.87 21.33 32.18
C GLU A 816 49.39 19.90 31.99
N GLU A 817 48.49 18.92 31.78
CA GLU A 817 48.87 17.53 31.49
C GLU A 817 49.61 17.40 30.14
N ILE A 818 49.18 18.13 29.11
CA ILE A 818 49.87 18.17 27.82
C ILE A 818 51.28 18.77 27.99
N ALA A 819 51.41 19.88 28.72
CA ALA A 819 52.70 20.50 28.99
C ALA A 819 53.65 19.54 29.72
N GLU A 820 53.16 18.78 30.69
CA GLU A 820 53.93 17.78 31.42
C GLU A 820 54.46 16.68 30.49
N VAL A 821 53.59 16.09 29.65
CA VAL A 821 53.99 15.04 28.69
C VAL A 821 55.03 15.55 27.68
N LEU A 822 54.84 16.76 27.16
CA LEU A 822 55.77 17.38 26.22
C LEU A 822 57.12 17.70 26.87
N SER A 823 57.12 18.17 28.13
CA SER A 823 58.34 18.55 28.85
C SER A 823 59.31 17.39 29.13
N LYS A 824 58.80 16.16 29.13
CA LYS A 824 59.61 14.93 29.24
C LYS A 824 60.46 14.65 27.99
N HIS A 825 60.11 15.24 26.84
CA HIS A 825 60.74 14.95 25.54
C HIS A 825 61.30 16.19 24.83
N ALA A 826 60.73 17.37 25.09
CA ALA A 826 61.18 18.64 24.53
C ALA A 826 62.23 19.31 25.41
N LYS A 827 63.10 20.15 24.80
CA LYS A 827 64.11 20.93 25.53
C LYS A 827 63.49 21.85 26.56
N LYS A 828 62.41 22.55 26.16
CA LYS A 828 61.65 23.47 27.02
C LYS A 828 60.22 23.63 26.49
N VAL A 829 59.25 23.73 27.38
CA VAL A 829 57.85 24.05 27.07
C VAL A 829 57.52 25.40 27.67
N ILE A 830 57.02 26.33 26.87
CA ILE A 830 56.50 27.62 27.31
C ILE A 830 54.99 27.56 27.19
N GLN A 831 54.28 27.55 28.31
CA GLN A 831 52.82 27.52 28.34
C GLN A 831 52.29 28.93 28.54
N LEU A 832 51.53 29.44 27.57
CA LEU A 832 50.89 30.75 27.62
C LEU A 832 49.42 30.59 28.02
N VAL A 833 49.06 31.15 29.17
CA VAL A 833 47.77 30.98 29.84
C VAL A 833 47.15 32.36 30.08
N PRO A 834 46.00 32.71 29.47
CA PRO A 834 45.27 33.91 29.88
C PRO A 834 44.80 33.80 31.34
N LEU A 835 44.90 34.88 32.13
CA LEU A 835 44.39 34.94 33.50
C LEU A 835 42.85 34.84 33.50
N SER A 836 42.28 34.14 34.49
CA SER A 836 40.83 34.08 34.68
C SER A 836 40.29 35.42 35.22
N LYS A 837 38.99 35.70 35.08
CA LYS A 837 38.37 36.93 35.63
C LYS A 837 38.52 37.05 37.15
N GLU A 838 38.56 35.94 37.87
CA GLU A 838 38.79 35.90 39.32
C GLU A 838 40.25 36.22 39.66
N ASP A 839 41.20 35.64 38.91
CA ASP A 839 42.63 35.93 39.06
C ASP A 839 43.00 37.36 38.63
N GLU A 840 42.31 37.92 37.64
CA GLU A 840 42.43 39.31 37.19
C GLU A 840 42.08 40.29 38.32
N SER A 841 41.07 39.96 39.14
CA SER A 841 40.65 40.79 40.26
C SER A 841 41.64 40.75 41.44
N ASN A 842 42.27 39.59 41.69
CA ASN A 842 43.22 39.37 42.78
C ASN A 842 44.66 39.82 42.44
N ASN A 843 45.05 39.81 41.16
CA ASN A 843 46.42 40.11 40.71
C ASN A 843 46.52 41.37 39.85
N ALA A 844 45.64 42.36 40.04
CA ALA A 844 45.61 43.60 39.25
C ALA A 844 46.94 44.38 39.25
N GLU A 845 47.80 44.22 40.26
CA GLU A 845 49.13 44.86 40.36
C GLU A 845 50.24 44.13 39.58
N HIS A 846 50.04 42.86 39.18
CA HIS A 846 51.00 42.05 38.43
C HIS A 846 50.41 41.55 37.10
N PRO A 847 50.66 42.25 35.97
CA PRO A 847 50.05 41.92 34.68
C PRO A 847 50.53 40.60 34.06
N GLU A 848 51.61 40.02 34.61
CA GLU A 848 52.17 38.73 34.21
C GLU A 848 52.68 37.97 35.44
N ILE A 849 52.30 36.69 35.56
CA ILE A 849 52.82 35.75 36.56
C ILE A 849 53.61 34.68 35.81
N VAL A 850 54.87 34.47 36.22
CA VAL A 850 55.75 33.48 35.62
C VAL A 850 56.04 32.38 36.65
N GLU A 851 55.65 31.15 36.34
CA GLU A 851 55.97 29.98 37.14
C GLU A 851 56.95 29.09 36.36
N GLU A 852 58.08 28.73 36.97
CA GLU A 852 59.01 27.76 36.39
C GLU A 852 58.90 26.42 37.12
N LYS A 853 58.53 25.37 36.36
CA LYS A 853 58.44 23.97 36.83
C LYS A 853 59.34 23.10 35.94
N LYS A 854 60.56 22.79 36.38
CA LYS A 854 61.54 22.00 35.61
C LYS A 854 61.78 22.57 34.20
N ASN A 855 61.34 21.86 33.15
CA ASN A 855 61.45 22.25 31.74
C ASN A 855 60.22 23.04 31.24
N ILE A 856 59.28 23.40 32.13
CA ILE A 856 58.06 24.13 31.81
C ILE A 856 58.17 25.55 32.37
N THR A 857 57.91 26.55 31.52
CA THR A 857 57.69 27.93 31.94
C THR A 857 56.23 28.28 31.67
N ILE A 858 55.45 28.50 32.72
CA ILE A 858 54.05 28.91 32.63
C ILE A 858 54.01 30.44 32.71
N LEU A 859 53.51 31.07 31.65
CA LEU A 859 53.30 32.50 31.53
C LEU A 859 51.80 32.78 31.63
N ARG A 860 51.35 33.22 32.80
CA ARG A 860 49.98 33.68 33.02
C ARG A 860 49.89 35.18 32.77
N THR A 861 48.99 35.65 31.92
CA THR A 861 48.86 37.09 31.62
C THR A 861 47.42 37.53 31.44
N ASN A 862 47.09 38.75 31.90
CA ASN A 862 45.84 39.44 31.59
C ASN A 862 45.98 40.36 30.36
N GLN A 863 47.18 40.44 29.77
CA GLN A 863 47.41 41.22 28.56
C GLN A 863 46.77 40.50 27.36
N ARG A 864 46.27 41.29 26.41
CA ARG A 864 45.80 40.77 25.14
C ARG A 864 46.97 40.12 24.39
N ILE A 865 46.84 38.83 24.09
CA ILE A 865 47.84 38.08 23.33
C ILE A 865 47.71 38.46 21.85
N ASP A 866 48.42 39.51 21.45
CA ASP A 866 48.49 40.00 20.07
C ASP A 866 49.94 40.07 19.56
N ALA A 867 50.14 40.58 18.33
CA ALA A 867 51.48 40.70 17.76
C ALA A 867 52.42 41.59 18.60
N GLN A 868 51.90 42.61 19.30
CA GLN A 868 52.70 43.46 20.16
C GLN A 868 53.16 42.71 21.41
N PHE A 869 52.31 41.84 21.97
CA PHE A 869 52.68 40.98 23.10
C PHE A 869 53.90 40.11 22.77
N TYR A 870 53.90 39.42 21.62
CA TYR A 870 55.03 38.59 21.19
C TYR A 870 56.28 39.42 20.91
N THR A 871 56.12 40.63 20.33
CA THR A 871 57.23 41.55 20.06
C THR A 871 57.88 42.05 21.35
N LYS A 872 57.08 42.41 22.36
CA LYS A 872 57.54 42.87 23.68
C LYS A 872 58.27 41.76 24.45
N ASN A 873 57.82 40.52 24.29
CA ASN A 873 58.37 39.34 24.97
C ASN A 873 59.33 38.52 24.09
N ARG A 874 59.93 39.16 23.09
CA ARG A 874 60.73 38.49 22.04
C ARG A 874 61.84 37.58 22.59
N ASP A 875 62.55 38.00 23.63
CA ASP A 875 63.64 37.21 24.22
C ASP A 875 63.16 35.82 24.69
N ARG A 876 61.92 35.73 25.16
CA ARG A 876 61.30 34.47 25.62
C ARG A 876 60.90 33.55 24.46
N PHE A 877 60.53 34.12 23.31
CA PHE A 877 59.97 33.38 22.18
C PHE A 877 60.97 33.12 21.04
N SER A 878 62.12 33.79 21.04
CA SER A 878 63.16 33.74 19.99
C SER A 878 63.62 32.33 19.59
N ASN A 879 63.56 31.36 20.50
CA ASN A 879 63.97 29.97 20.27
C ASN A 879 62.80 29.01 20.03
N VAL A 880 61.56 29.49 20.03
CA VAL A 880 60.38 28.65 19.79
C VAL A 880 60.39 28.18 18.35
N THR A 881 60.33 26.87 18.19
CA THR A 881 60.32 26.16 16.90
C THR A 881 58.96 25.54 16.60
N ARG A 882 58.12 25.35 17.62
CA ARG A 882 56.80 24.75 17.48
C ARG A 882 55.76 25.45 18.35
N ALA A 883 54.56 25.67 17.80
CA ALA A 883 53.39 26.08 18.55
C ALA A 883 52.35 24.95 18.60
N VAL A 884 51.75 24.74 19.77
CA VAL A 884 50.59 23.87 20.01
C VAL A 884 49.47 24.76 20.51
N ILE A 885 48.42 24.92 19.70
CA ILE A 885 47.27 25.77 20.02
C ILE A 885 46.12 24.89 20.46
N LEU A 886 45.68 25.09 21.69
CA LEU A 886 44.53 24.40 22.27
C LEU A 886 43.27 25.25 22.06
N GLY A 887 42.14 24.59 21.78
CA GLY A 887 40.86 25.30 21.70
C GLY A 887 40.44 25.82 23.07
N PRO A 888 39.66 26.92 23.15
CA PRO A 888 39.21 27.49 24.41
C PRO A 888 38.40 26.47 25.26
N SER A 889 38.48 26.61 26.58
CA SER A 889 37.61 25.84 27.50
C SER A 889 36.16 26.21 27.24
N ARG A 890 35.24 25.23 27.31
CA ARG A 890 33.80 25.49 27.11
C ARG A 890 33.19 26.29 28.27
N GLU A 891 33.80 26.25 29.45
CA GLU A 891 33.40 27.01 30.64
C GLU A 891 33.47 28.55 30.42
N ASP A 892 34.27 29.02 29.46
CA ASP A 892 34.44 30.45 29.17
C ASP A 892 33.49 30.99 28.08
N THR A 893 32.67 30.13 27.45
CA THR A 893 31.92 30.45 26.21
C THR A 893 30.42 30.26 26.35
N ASP A 894 29.79 30.98 27.28
CA ASP A 894 28.34 30.88 27.59
C ASP A 894 27.35 31.30 26.48
N SER A 895 27.79 31.62 25.25
CA SER A 895 26.86 32.14 24.23
C SER A 895 27.28 32.08 22.76
N MET A 896 28.45 31.50 22.42
CA MET A 896 28.93 31.49 21.04
C MET A 896 28.46 30.24 20.30
N SER A 897 27.89 30.40 19.09
CA SER A 897 27.46 29.25 18.29
C SER A 897 28.65 28.37 17.89
N GLU A 898 28.42 27.06 17.81
CA GLU A 898 29.45 26.00 17.80
C GLU A 898 30.45 26.09 16.64
N ILE A 899 30.09 26.74 15.52
CA ILE A 899 30.99 27.04 14.39
C ILE A 899 32.15 27.97 14.81
N PHE A 900 31.92 28.86 15.77
CA PHE A 900 32.92 29.82 16.26
C PHE A 900 33.91 29.22 17.27
N GLN A 901 33.77 27.94 17.65
CA GLN A 901 34.69 27.33 18.64
C GLN A 901 36.11 27.13 18.09
N ASP A 902 36.25 26.91 16.77
CA ASP A 902 37.56 26.83 16.12
C ASP A 902 38.11 28.22 15.72
N ASP A 903 37.29 29.28 15.75
CA ASP A 903 37.67 30.61 15.24
C ASP A 903 38.84 31.21 16.01
N GLN A 904 38.85 31.09 17.34
CA GLN A 904 39.97 31.58 18.15
C GLN A 904 41.26 30.84 17.84
N THR A 905 41.19 29.51 17.66
CA THR A 905 42.32 28.68 17.27
C THR A 905 42.87 29.11 15.91
N ILE A 906 41.98 29.29 14.94
CA ILE A 906 42.29 29.73 13.57
C ILE A 906 42.91 31.14 13.57
N MET A 907 42.34 32.08 14.33
CA MET A 907 42.83 33.46 14.43
C MET A 907 44.22 33.52 15.06
N HIS A 908 44.45 32.80 16.16
CA HIS A 908 45.77 32.73 16.80
C HIS A 908 46.81 32.10 15.87
N ALA A 909 46.47 31.00 15.18
CA ALA A 909 47.38 30.37 14.22
C ALA A 909 47.78 31.32 13.09
N LYS A 910 46.79 32.03 12.52
CA LYS A 910 47.02 32.99 11.44
C LYS A 910 47.90 34.15 11.89
N MET A 911 47.74 34.59 13.14
CA MET A 911 48.60 35.61 13.74
C MET A 911 50.03 35.11 13.92
N LEU A 912 50.22 33.93 14.53
CA LEU A 912 51.54 33.34 14.73
C LEU A 912 52.26 33.11 13.40
N ARG A 913 51.55 32.62 12.38
CA ARG A 913 52.11 32.44 11.04
C ARG A 913 52.58 33.76 10.43
N ARG A 914 51.77 34.82 10.53
CA ARG A 914 52.17 36.16 10.06
C ARG A 914 53.40 36.71 10.78
N ILE A 915 53.50 36.48 12.09
CA ILE A 915 54.66 36.89 12.89
C ILE A 915 55.91 36.10 12.43
N ALA A 916 55.78 34.78 12.29
CA ALA A 916 56.87 33.91 11.85
C ALA A 916 57.37 34.25 10.42
N ASP A 917 56.46 34.58 9.51
CA ASP A 917 56.80 34.92 8.12
C ASP A 917 57.35 36.35 7.98
N GLY A 918 56.86 37.29 8.80
CA GLY A 918 57.17 38.73 8.71
C GLY A 918 58.39 39.18 9.51
N ASP A 919 58.56 38.67 10.74
CA ASP A 919 59.64 39.06 11.66
C ASP A 919 60.42 37.82 12.11
N LYS A 920 61.41 37.44 11.30
CA LYS A 920 62.30 36.26 11.49
C LYS A 920 63.11 36.28 12.80
N GLN A 921 62.95 37.33 13.58
CA GLN A 921 63.70 37.62 14.77
C GLN A 921 62.89 37.27 16.05
N ILE A 922 61.57 37.02 15.94
CA ILE A 922 60.68 36.67 17.07
C ILE A 922 60.59 35.15 17.31
N PHE A 923 60.59 34.34 16.26
CA PHE A 923 60.63 32.88 16.34
C PHE A 923 61.89 32.35 15.64
N ALA A 924 62.31 31.14 15.97
CA ALA A 924 63.49 30.53 15.35
C ALA A 924 63.25 30.37 13.84
N ASP A 925 64.15 30.94 13.02
CA ASP A 925 64.16 31.00 11.54
C ASP A 925 62.86 30.53 10.84
N GLY A 926 62.03 31.48 10.41
CA GLY A 926 60.62 31.30 10.01
C GLY A 926 60.29 30.23 8.93
N LYS A 927 61.27 29.56 8.34
CA LYS A 927 61.07 28.40 7.46
C LYS A 927 60.75 27.09 8.20
N HIS A 928 60.95 27.02 9.52
CA HIS A 928 60.80 25.79 10.31
C HIS A 928 59.81 25.89 11.49
N PHE A 929 59.01 26.96 11.56
CA PHE A 929 58.03 27.13 12.64
C PHE A 929 56.78 26.24 12.40
N HIS A 930 56.64 25.16 13.18
CA HIS A 930 55.53 24.22 13.03
C HIS A 930 54.33 24.59 13.91
N ILE A 931 53.14 24.75 13.33
CA ILE A 931 51.89 25.05 14.06
C ILE A 931 51.00 23.82 14.07
N LEU A 932 50.81 23.26 15.26
CA LEU A 932 49.80 22.25 15.56
C LEU A 932 48.62 22.92 16.26
N ALA A 933 47.40 22.52 15.91
CA ALA A 933 46.20 23.10 16.52
C ALA A 933 45.10 22.07 16.74
N GLU A 934 44.43 22.12 17.89
CA GLU A 934 43.22 21.34 18.15
C GLU A 934 42.10 21.76 17.18
N MET A 935 41.48 20.79 16.52
CA MET A 935 40.33 21.00 15.63
C MET A 935 39.13 20.24 16.17
N ARG A 936 38.06 20.96 16.48
CA ARG A 936 36.83 20.35 17.01
C ARG A 936 35.83 20.00 15.93
N TYR A 937 35.83 20.73 14.81
CA TYR A 937 34.94 20.46 13.70
C TYR A 937 35.70 20.10 12.43
N VAL A 938 35.52 18.85 11.97
CA VAL A 938 36.30 18.29 10.85
C VAL A 938 36.01 18.95 9.49
N ASP A 939 34.91 19.68 9.35
CA ASP A 939 34.60 20.40 8.12
C ASP A 939 35.33 21.75 8.02
N ASN A 940 35.94 22.22 9.13
CA ASN A 940 36.84 23.39 9.12
C ASN A 940 38.25 23.05 8.61
N LEU A 941 38.54 21.81 8.23
CA LEU A 941 39.88 21.37 7.84
C LEU A 941 40.53 22.26 6.78
N GLU A 942 39.79 22.65 5.74
CA GLU A 942 40.31 23.55 4.71
C GLU A 942 40.66 24.93 5.28
N LEU A 943 39.83 25.47 6.17
CA LEU A 943 40.08 26.77 6.83
C LEU A 943 41.33 26.73 7.71
N PHE A 944 41.58 25.61 8.41
CA PHE A 944 42.78 25.41 9.19
C PHE A 944 44.04 25.47 8.31
N HIS A 945 44.04 24.74 7.20
CA HIS A 945 45.15 24.74 6.24
C HIS A 945 45.41 26.13 5.64
N HIS A 946 44.35 26.84 5.24
CA HIS A 946 44.45 28.21 4.71
C HIS A 946 44.95 29.23 5.74
N SER A 947 44.81 28.93 7.04
CA SER A 947 45.22 29.81 8.13
C SER A 947 46.66 29.59 8.58
N GLY A 948 47.39 28.70 7.92
CA GLY A 948 48.79 28.43 8.20
C GLY A 948 49.01 27.42 9.32
N ILE A 949 48.02 26.60 9.65
CA ILE A 949 48.19 25.47 10.57
C ILE A 949 48.78 24.31 9.76
N ASP A 950 49.87 23.72 10.24
CA ASP A 950 50.56 22.61 9.55
C ASP A 950 49.93 21.26 9.90
N GLN A 951 49.40 21.16 11.13
CA GLN A 951 48.79 19.93 11.65
C GLN A 951 47.55 20.23 12.50
N PRO A 952 46.35 20.23 11.90
CA PRO A 952 45.09 20.18 12.61
C PRO A 952 44.93 18.81 13.29
N VAL A 953 44.55 18.81 14.56
CA VAL A 953 44.37 17.61 15.37
C VAL A 953 42.87 17.44 15.66
N PRO A 954 42.17 16.58 14.90
CA PRO A 954 40.72 16.41 14.99
C PRO A 954 40.30 15.57 16.22
N THR A 955 40.30 16.17 17.41
CA THR A 955 40.01 15.49 18.69
C THR A 955 38.61 14.88 18.74
N ASN A 956 37.58 15.67 18.42
CA ASN A 956 36.20 15.18 18.39
C ASN A 956 35.99 14.04 17.39
N ARG A 957 36.67 14.08 16.24
CA ARG A 957 36.55 13.03 15.23
C ARG A 957 37.08 11.70 15.77
N LEU A 958 38.20 11.72 16.49
CA LEU A 958 38.71 10.50 17.10
C LEU A 958 37.76 9.99 18.19
N ILE A 959 37.18 10.87 19.01
CA ILE A 959 36.18 10.50 20.03
C ILE A 959 34.96 9.83 19.38
N GLU A 960 34.41 10.43 18.32
CA GLU A 960 33.33 9.86 17.52
C GLU A 960 33.66 8.45 17.04
N GLN A 961 34.86 8.26 16.45
CA GLN A 961 35.31 6.95 15.99
C GLN A 961 35.49 5.95 17.13
N CYS A 962 36.06 6.38 18.25
CA CYS A 962 36.20 5.54 19.43
C CYS A 962 34.84 5.05 19.93
N LEU A 963 33.86 5.94 20.07
CA LEU A 963 32.50 5.58 20.50
C LEU A 963 31.82 4.65 19.49
N ALA A 964 31.93 4.95 18.20
CA ALA A 964 31.32 4.14 17.15
C ALA A 964 31.88 2.72 17.12
N GLN A 965 33.20 2.58 17.28
CA GLN A 965 33.89 1.28 17.34
C GLN A 965 33.65 0.56 18.67
N MET A 966 33.48 1.28 19.79
CA MET A 966 33.33 0.67 21.11
C MET A 966 32.04 -0.10 21.32
N VAL A 967 30.96 0.26 20.61
CA VAL A 967 29.72 -0.54 20.59
C VAL A 967 29.96 -1.94 20.06
N PHE A 968 30.92 -2.10 19.14
CA PHE A 968 31.26 -3.38 18.56
C PHE A 968 32.45 -3.99 19.29
N ASN A 969 32.49 -5.33 19.35
CA ASN A 969 33.65 -6.08 19.82
C ASN A 969 34.16 -5.65 21.23
N ARG A 970 33.25 -5.20 22.10
CA ARG A 970 33.53 -4.72 23.48
C ARG A 970 34.57 -3.59 23.56
N GLY A 971 34.80 -2.85 22.48
CA GLY A 971 35.72 -1.70 22.47
C GLY A 971 37.20 -2.02 22.54
N VAL A 972 37.60 -3.28 22.38
CA VAL A 972 39.00 -3.74 22.37
C VAL A 972 39.85 -2.97 21.36
N LEU A 973 39.31 -2.68 20.16
CA LEU A 973 40.00 -1.93 19.12
C LEU A 973 40.30 -0.49 19.56
N SER A 974 39.30 0.23 20.07
CA SER A 974 39.47 1.61 20.54
C SER A 974 40.44 1.69 21.71
N GLU A 975 40.33 0.76 22.66
CA GLU A 975 41.24 0.69 23.81
C GLU A 975 42.68 0.45 23.40
N PHE A 976 42.93 -0.44 22.45
CA PHE A 976 44.28 -0.70 21.93
C PHE A 976 44.96 0.59 21.47
N PHE A 977 44.29 1.39 20.63
CA PHE A 977 44.87 2.64 20.13
C PHE A 977 45.00 3.71 21.22
N LEU A 978 44.03 3.82 22.13
CA LEU A 978 44.12 4.73 23.27
C LEU A 978 45.32 4.41 24.17
N LYS A 979 45.59 3.12 24.43
CA LYS A 979 46.76 2.65 25.17
C LYS A 979 48.06 2.87 24.39
N ALA A 980 48.04 2.67 23.06
CA ALA A 980 49.21 2.86 22.20
C ALA A 980 49.68 4.32 22.09
N MET A 981 48.83 5.29 22.45
CA MET A 981 49.19 6.71 22.54
C MET A 981 49.67 7.13 23.94
N SER A 982 49.66 6.24 24.93
CA SER A 982 49.98 6.62 26.30
C SER A 982 51.48 6.86 26.52
N TYR A 983 51.78 8.01 27.14
CA TYR A 983 53.11 8.43 27.59
C TYR A 983 53.33 8.27 29.10
N SER A 984 52.41 7.59 29.77
CA SER A 984 52.58 7.16 31.16
C SER A 984 53.78 6.23 31.31
N ASP A 985 54.53 6.38 32.41
CA ASP A 985 55.67 5.52 32.73
C ASP A 985 55.23 4.07 33.04
N LYS A 986 53.92 3.85 33.26
CA LYS A 986 53.28 2.54 33.46
C LYS A 986 53.01 1.79 32.15
N ASN A 987 53.10 2.45 30.99
CA ASN A 987 52.99 1.78 29.71
C ASN A 987 54.30 1.04 29.42
N LYS A 988 54.26 -0.30 29.41
CA LYS A 988 55.44 -1.16 29.32
C LYS A 988 55.49 -2.05 28.07
N LYS A 989 54.35 -2.35 27.44
CA LYS A 989 54.34 -3.25 26.26
C LYS A 989 54.64 -2.56 24.94
N GLY A 990 54.00 -1.42 24.65
CA GLY A 990 54.24 -0.76 23.38
C GLY A 990 53.58 0.60 23.18
N ARG A 991 54.16 1.37 22.26
CA ARG A 991 53.70 2.70 21.84
C ARG A 991 53.78 2.78 20.33
N LEU A 992 52.73 3.32 19.70
CA LEU A 992 52.77 3.63 18.28
C LEU A 992 53.71 4.83 18.07
N LYS A 993 54.66 4.77 17.13
CA LYS A 993 55.63 5.83 16.92
C LYS A 993 55.82 6.07 15.44
N ARG A 994 55.98 7.34 15.05
CA ARG A 994 56.46 7.72 13.72
C ARG A 994 57.97 7.90 13.78
N MET A 995 58.68 7.33 12.82
CA MET A 995 60.13 7.53 12.68
C MET A 995 60.52 7.62 11.20
N SER A 996 61.69 8.19 10.92
CA SER A 996 62.23 8.17 9.55
C SER A 996 62.62 6.75 9.15
N ALA A 997 62.56 6.45 7.85
CA ALA A 997 63.06 5.19 7.30
C ALA A 997 64.52 4.94 7.69
N MET A 998 65.34 5.99 7.74
CA MET A 998 66.74 5.92 8.19
C MET A 998 66.88 5.51 9.66
N THR A 999 66.06 6.09 10.55
CA THR A 999 66.04 5.74 11.98
C THR A 999 65.64 4.27 12.15
N LEU A 1000 64.60 3.82 11.43
CA LEU A 1000 64.19 2.42 11.46
C LEU A 1000 65.32 1.51 10.96
N ALA A 1001 65.91 1.83 9.81
CA ALA A 1001 66.96 1.03 9.18
C ALA A 1001 68.21 0.90 10.06
N LYS A 1002 68.63 1.98 10.72
CA LYS A 1002 69.71 1.94 11.75
C LYS A 1002 69.36 0.98 12.89
N ARG A 1003 68.10 0.99 13.35
CA ARG A 1003 67.62 0.15 14.45
C ARG A 1003 67.52 -1.34 14.08
N ILE A 1004 67.19 -1.66 12.83
CA ILE A 1004 67.11 -3.04 12.32
C ILE A 1004 68.38 -3.50 11.58
N GLU A 1005 69.45 -2.70 11.63
CA GLU A 1005 70.76 -2.97 11.02
C GLU A 1005 70.67 -3.28 9.52
N MET A 1006 69.89 -2.49 8.77
CA MET A 1006 69.63 -2.67 7.34
C MET A 1006 69.98 -1.38 6.57
N GLU A 1007 70.39 -1.49 5.30
CA GLU A 1007 70.49 -0.33 4.41
C GLU A 1007 69.10 0.07 3.90
N VAL A 1008 68.81 1.38 3.82
CA VAL A 1008 67.49 1.88 3.37
C VAL A 1008 67.32 1.75 1.86
N GLU A 1009 68.39 2.04 1.11
CA GLU A 1009 68.32 2.27 -0.33
C GLU A 1009 68.22 0.94 -1.10
N GLY A 1010 67.02 0.65 -1.63
CA GLY A 1010 66.76 -0.58 -2.38
C GLY A 1010 66.34 -1.79 -1.54
N ALA A 1011 66.11 -1.63 -0.23
CA ALA A 1011 65.66 -2.70 0.64
C ALA A 1011 64.31 -3.28 0.18
N ASN A 1012 64.26 -4.61 0.12
CA ASN A 1012 63.00 -5.31 -0.14
C ASN A 1012 62.12 -5.23 1.11
N TYR A 1013 60.86 -4.84 0.92
CA TYR A 1013 59.86 -4.74 1.97
C TYR A 1013 59.71 -6.03 2.79
N ASP A 1014 59.83 -7.20 2.17
CA ASP A 1014 59.77 -8.49 2.88
C ASP A 1014 60.97 -8.71 3.82
N GLU A 1015 62.16 -8.21 3.45
CA GLU A 1015 63.34 -8.26 4.31
C GLU A 1015 63.18 -7.31 5.50
N LEU A 1016 62.65 -6.11 5.26
CA LEU A 1016 62.34 -5.16 6.34
C LEU A 1016 61.42 -5.81 7.37
N LEU A 1017 60.32 -6.42 6.91
CA LEU A 1017 59.34 -7.06 7.81
C LEU A 1017 59.96 -8.17 8.64
N ARG A 1018 60.80 -9.03 8.03
CA ARG A 1018 61.48 -10.12 8.73
C ARG A 1018 62.42 -9.59 9.82
N ARG A 1019 63.19 -8.53 9.53
CA ARG A 1019 64.13 -7.94 10.51
C ARG A 1019 63.42 -7.16 11.61
N CYS A 1020 62.32 -6.47 11.31
CA CYS A 1020 61.48 -5.82 12.31
C CYS A 1020 61.00 -6.82 13.37
N SER A 1021 60.47 -7.98 12.94
CA SER A 1021 60.02 -9.05 13.84
C SER A 1021 61.11 -9.56 14.79
N GLY A 1022 62.39 -9.51 14.41
CA GLY A 1022 63.51 -9.96 15.25
C GLY A 1022 64.08 -8.91 16.22
N LYS A 1023 63.59 -7.66 16.19
CA LYS A 1023 64.16 -6.53 16.96
C LYS A 1023 63.10 -5.80 17.81
N ASP A 1024 62.04 -6.49 18.22
CA ASP A 1024 60.92 -5.92 19.00
C ASP A 1024 60.26 -4.71 18.31
N VAL A 1025 60.22 -4.68 16.98
CA VAL A 1025 59.57 -3.63 16.19
C VAL A 1025 58.45 -4.25 15.36
N GLN A 1026 57.22 -3.75 15.52
CA GLN A 1026 56.11 -4.15 14.67
C GLN A 1026 55.77 -3.06 13.67
N PHE A 1027 55.94 -3.37 12.39
CA PHE A 1027 55.70 -2.44 11.30
C PHE A 1027 54.21 -2.28 10.99
N VAL A 1028 53.71 -1.05 10.88
CA VAL A 1028 52.28 -0.77 10.65
C VAL A 1028 52.03 -0.15 9.27
N ALA A 1029 52.68 0.99 8.98
CA ALA A 1029 52.40 1.78 7.78
C ALA A 1029 53.63 2.56 7.28
N ILE A 1030 53.57 3.03 6.03
CA ILE A 1030 54.53 3.95 5.42
C ILE A 1030 53.81 5.24 5.05
N GLN A 1031 54.47 6.38 5.20
CA GLN A 1031 54.09 7.65 4.59
C GLN A 1031 55.20 8.04 3.60
N PRO A 1032 54.96 7.86 2.29
CA PRO A 1032 55.93 8.20 1.26
C PRO A 1032 56.23 9.69 1.24
N VAL A 1033 57.49 10.04 0.99
CA VAL A 1033 57.93 11.43 0.81
C VAL A 1033 58.57 11.57 -0.56
N LYS A 1034 58.10 12.57 -1.32
CA LYS A 1034 58.58 12.85 -2.67
C LYS A 1034 59.02 14.30 -2.76
N ASP A 1035 60.23 14.55 -3.28
CA ASP A 1035 60.82 15.90 -3.39
C ASP A 1035 60.78 16.68 -2.05
N SER A 1036 61.09 15.99 -0.95
CA SER A 1036 61.02 16.50 0.44
C SER A 1036 59.64 17.02 0.86
N LYS A 1037 58.58 16.55 0.20
CA LYS A 1037 57.18 16.90 0.47
C LYS A 1037 56.35 15.64 0.72
N ILE A 1038 55.46 15.72 1.69
CA ILE A 1038 54.47 14.67 1.96
C ILE A 1038 53.34 14.87 0.96
N GLU A 1039 53.41 14.22 -0.20
CA GLU A 1039 52.38 14.29 -1.23
C GLU A 1039 51.29 13.23 -1.01
N ASP A 1040 51.69 12.01 -0.65
CA ASP A 1040 50.79 10.85 -0.57
C ASP A 1040 50.22 10.61 0.85
N PRO A 1041 48.99 10.06 0.95
CA PRO A 1041 48.39 9.64 2.22
C PRO A 1041 49.16 8.46 2.84
N VAL A 1042 48.92 8.21 4.12
CA VAL A 1042 49.52 7.07 4.82
C VAL A 1042 49.10 5.74 4.16
N ILE A 1043 50.09 4.90 3.84
CA ILE A 1043 49.89 3.58 3.24
C ILE A 1043 50.00 2.53 4.32
N LEU A 1044 48.84 2.02 4.75
CA LEU A 1044 48.71 0.88 5.64
C LEU A 1044 49.08 -0.43 4.95
N ASN A 1045 49.85 -1.27 5.65
CA ASN A 1045 50.32 -2.58 5.16
C ASN A 1045 50.79 -2.58 3.67
N PRO A 1046 51.89 -1.91 3.33
CA PRO A 1046 52.34 -1.73 1.94
C PRO A 1046 52.76 -2.99 1.16
N ALA A 1047 52.63 -4.21 1.72
CA ALA A 1047 52.81 -5.44 0.96
C ALA A 1047 51.64 -5.65 -0.02
N ASP A 1048 51.92 -5.74 -1.32
CA ASP A 1048 50.96 -6.27 -2.31
C ASP A 1048 51.32 -7.72 -2.62
N SER A 1049 50.31 -8.59 -2.60
CA SER A 1049 50.34 -10.02 -2.94
C SER A 1049 50.83 -10.36 -4.38
N HIS A 1050 51.30 -9.38 -5.16
CA HIS A 1050 51.74 -9.52 -6.55
C HIS A 1050 53.19 -9.06 -6.83
N GLY A 1051 54.03 -8.83 -5.81
CA GLY A 1051 55.48 -8.66 -6.01
C GLY A 1051 55.94 -7.28 -6.51
N LYS A 1052 55.08 -6.25 -6.50
CA LYS A 1052 55.52 -4.85 -6.52
C LYS A 1052 55.67 -4.36 -5.08
N SER A 1053 56.83 -4.59 -4.48
CA SER A 1053 57.16 -4.00 -3.18
C SER A 1053 57.34 -2.49 -3.33
N HIS A 1054 56.65 -1.69 -2.50
CA HIS A 1054 57.06 -0.31 -2.31
C HIS A 1054 58.48 -0.32 -1.72
N ARG A 1055 59.43 0.27 -2.45
CA ARG A 1055 60.80 0.46 -1.97
C ARG A 1055 60.78 1.64 -1.00
N LEU A 1056 61.43 1.49 0.15
CA LEU A 1056 61.59 2.61 1.08
C LEU A 1056 62.51 3.66 0.48
N GLY A 1057 61.99 4.87 0.35
CA GLY A 1057 62.78 6.06 0.12
C GLY A 1057 63.55 6.45 1.39
N ARG A 1058 64.68 7.15 1.19
CA ARG A 1058 65.51 7.65 2.30
C ARG A 1058 64.75 8.62 3.20
N ASP A 1059 63.85 9.39 2.61
CA ASP A 1059 63.08 10.45 3.27
C ASP A 1059 61.69 9.97 3.73
N ASP A 1060 61.34 8.70 3.50
CA ASP A 1060 60.04 8.15 3.88
C ASP A 1060 59.88 8.08 5.40
N TYR A 1061 58.64 8.17 5.85
CA TYR A 1061 58.28 7.93 7.24
C TYR A 1061 57.62 6.58 7.40
N VAL A 1062 57.86 5.97 8.55
CA VAL A 1062 57.28 4.69 8.91
C VAL A 1062 56.60 4.81 10.26
N PHE A 1063 55.49 4.10 10.38
CA PHE A 1063 54.74 3.97 11.61
C PHE A 1063 54.95 2.57 12.16
N VAL A 1064 55.44 2.49 13.39
CA VAL A 1064 55.81 1.24 14.05
C VAL A 1064 55.31 1.21 15.48
N ILE A 1065 55.08 0.02 16.02
CA ILE A 1065 54.84 -0.18 17.44
C ILE A 1065 56.13 -0.69 18.06
N VAL A 1066 56.61 0.02 19.09
CA VAL A 1066 57.88 -0.25 19.78
C VAL A 1066 57.70 -0.18 21.30
N LYS A 1067 58.58 -0.84 22.04
CA LYS A 1067 58.59 -0.76 23.52
C LYS A 1067 58.81 0.68 24.00
N PRO A 1068 58.13 1.13 25.07
CA PRO A 1068 58.22 2.52 25.55
C PRO A 1068 59.58 2.91 26.17
N ASP A 1069 60.31 1.96 26.76
CA ASP A 1069 61.57 2.20 27.50
C ASP A 1069 62.80 2.40 26.58
N ASP A 1070 62.64 2.39 25.24
CA ASP A 1070 63.66 2.81 24.26
C ASP A 1070 63.82 4.34 24.20
N SER A 1071 64.05 4.92 25.37
CA SER A 1071 64.35 6.33 25.60
C SER A 1071 65.77 6.74 25.16
N GLY A 1072 66.53 5.85 24.50
CA GLY A 1072 67.93 6.10 24.20
C GLY A 1072 68.40 5.57 22.85
N ALA A 1073 67.96 6.17 21.74
CA ALA A 1073 68.74 6.33 20.51
C ALA A 1073 67.90 7.01 19.41
N THR A 1074 67.83 8.32 19.43
CA THR A 1074 67.80 9.14 18.20
C THR A 1074 68.72 10.31 18.42
#